data_AF-A0A3F2RFT2-F1
#
_entry.id   AF-A0A3F2RFT2-F1
#
_cell.length_a   1.000
_cell.length_b   1.000
_cell.length_c   1.000
_cell.angle_alpha   90.00
_cell.angle_beta   90.00
_cell.angle_gamma   90.00
#
_symmetry.space_group_name_H-M   'P 1'
#
loop_
_entity.id
_entity.type
_entity.pdbx_description
1 polymer ?
#
loop_
_entity_poly.entity_id
_entity_poly.type
_entity_poly.pdbx_seq_one_letter_code
_entity_poly.pdbx_strand_id
1 'polypeptide(L)'
;MLRRIALRTAQQASAASASKTRSFATSQIRTTSKKKQPSAVVLAAAGVAAVTGYALTDLVNAREKPVDLDAIKKEIIEIFDEDNYMGPTMVRLAWHSSGTYKKKDGSGGSSGGTIRFKPEIDHGGNAGLHLAVKALEKVKRNHPEISYADLYVLAGVAMIEEMGGPEVPFRLGRSDAKSGNELTQTPDDRLPNADMGSKDKTTSHVRDVFYRMGFDDRDIVALVGAHAIGRCYPTRSGYSGPWTNAEWTFSNEFFRELIENKWTIKKWNGPEQYEDPTGKLMMLPADIVMIQDPKFKKYVEMYAKDEDLWFKDFSKAFVKLTENGVKFEETSGWRKFFGGKRRDLTLPYEETYPWEDEHGTTADRTIAVNTEAKRVYAEQEKLLPTVAQDKPLDPIATEHLQDVGRRVLILRDTTKRSRMKKEDEQNLKQSPKRVIPSRFPEVTTDLDEEDASEADRVEVDEDPAVMEGRIATMLMDQEWDTRGWNTTKIHTTVDTLYEEIENSEDDSRRKLATTMLLRLLETHEDAVDYVETTLPSLTNKAFRTLSKLTDNTKIFRVVLLVSVLAEWFTSVLSNQSAVTKSITCLQRETELCARILQHHWRGVLFERTVSQRDYDPIVRTRLRSMHMIKFVELRHQFRVFREAIGPSGIPSSAKEAYITILCHLVKLPREPGSVSDKMRSTVLADQRRILGSGVLLYLASLITTHQRREVVELDEAGHEMYHASKR
;
A
#
# COMPACT_ATOMS: atom_id res chain seq x y z
N MET A 1 36.06 49.98 -11.60
CA MET A 1 37.49 50.31 -11.42
C MET A 1 37.94 49.74 -10.06
N LEU A 2 38.72 48.64 -10.09
CA LEU A 2 39.71 48.14 -9.09
C LEU A 2 39.28 47.88 -7.62
N ARG A 3 39.24 46.60 -7.16
CA ARG A 3 40.28 45.83 -6.40
C ARG A 3 40.38 46.19 -4.89
N ARG A 4 40.04 45.27 -3.97
CA ARG A 4 40.88 44.24 -3.26
C ARG A 4 41.56 44.70 -1.94
N ILE A 5 41.25 43.96 -0.85
CA ILE A 5 42.17 43.28 0.11
C ILE A 5 42.85 44.05 1.28
N ALA A 6 42.45 43.63 2.51
CA ALA A 6 43.22 43.18 3.70
C ALA A 6 43.92 44.10 4.74
N LEU A 7 44.19 43.42 5.89
CA LEU A 7 45.22 43.59 6.96
C LEU A 7 44.74 44.34 8.24
N ARG A 8 45.09 43.97 9.50
CA ARG A 8 46.26 43.31 10.15
C ARG A 8 45.89 42.98 11.64
N THR A 9 46.15 41.82 12.27
CA THR A 9 47.36 41.13 12.85
C THR A 9 47.64 41.33 14.35
N ALA A 10 48.02 40.23 15.04
CA ALA A 10 49.22 40.01 15.90
C ALA A 10 48.88 39.12 17.13
N GLN A 11 49.66 38.16 17.65
CA GLN A 11 50.92 37.48 17.30
C GLN A 11 51.06 36.25 18.24
N GLN A 12 51.79 35.20 17.82
CA GLN A 12 52.16 33.99 18.59
C GLN A 12 53.57 34.08 19.18
N ALA A 13 53.83 33.32 20.26
CA ALA A 13 55.04 32.52 20.61
C ALA A 13 54.95 32.12 22.11
N SER A 14 55.46 31.01 22.67
CA SER A 14 56.17 29.80 22.25
C SER A 14 56.23 28.84 23.46
N ALA A 15 56.51 27.55 23.22
CA ALA A 15 56.50 26.44 24.18
C ALA A 15 57.67 26.39 25.21
N ALA A 16 57.45 25.70 26.35
CA ALA A 16 58.09 24.42 26.72
C ALA A 16 58.31 24.19 28.25
N SER A 17 58.12 22.92 28.65
CA SER A 17 58.82 22.16 29.71
C SER A 17 58.33 22.14 31.18
N ALA A 18 57.67 21.01 31.49
CA ALA A 18 58.00 20.00 32.52
C ALA A 18 57.83 20.22 34.05
N SER A 19 57.08 19.26 34.62
CA SER A 19 57.41 18.43 35.81
C SER A 19 56.80 18.76 37.19
N LYS A 20 55.89 17.84 37.60
CA LYS A 20 55.69 17.16 38.90
C LYS A 20 55.60 17.98 40.21
N THR A 21 54.48 17.82 40.91
CA THR A 21 54.30 17.05 42.19
C THR A 21 52.83 17.15 42.65
N ARG A 22 52.13 16.02 42.94
CA ARG A 22 51.70 15.49 44.27
C ARG A 22 51.16 16.59 45.22
N SER A 23 50.02 16.49 45.91
CA SER A 23 49.31 15.33 46.51
C SER A 23 48.03 15.78 47.24
N PHE A 24 47.04 14.87 47.29
CA PHE A 24 46.13 14.51 48.40
C PHE A 24 45.34 15.59 49.16
N ALA A 25 44.01 15.55 49.07
CA ALA A 25 43.06 15.07 50.12
C ALA A 25 42.52 16.26 50.96
N THR A 26 41.31 16.31 51.53
CA THR A 26 40.34 15.29 51.94
C THR A 26 39.04 16.02 52.31
N SER A 27 37.88 15.36 52.13
CA SER A 27 36.71 15.40 53.04
C SER A 27 35.93 16.74 53.16
N GLN A 28 34.65 16.81 53.50
CA GLN A 28 33.53 15.90 53.63
C GLN A 28 32.31 16.77 54.00
N ILE A 29 31.10 16.27 53.69
CA ILE A 29 29.83 16.48 54.42
C ILE A 29 29.20 17.89 54.27
N ARG A 30 27.90 18.14 54.05
CA ARG A 30 26.60 17.44 53.91
C ARG A 30 25.57 18.47 54.45
N THR A 31 24.32 18.39 53.99
CA THR A 31 23.08 18.92 54.62
C THR A 31 22.90 20.46 54.67
N THR A 32 21.74 21.09 54.42
CA THR A 32 20.34 20.67 54.31
C THR A 32 19.47 21.85 53.83
N SER A 33 18.53 21.56 52.94
CA SER A 33 17.10 21.94 52.93
C SER A 33 16.61 23.41 53.03
N LYS A 34 15.67 23.70 52.10
CA LYS A 34 14.32 24.33 52.26
C LYS A 34 14.10 25.77 51.75
N LYS A 35 13.31 25.78 50.64
CA LYS A 35 11.97 26.41 50.43
C LYS A 35 11.82 27.92 50.10
N LYS A 36 11.19 28.12 48.93
CA LYS A 36 10.03 28.99 48.56
C LYS A 36 10.23 30.52 48.41
N GLN A 37 10.27 31.00 47.15
CA GLN A 37 9.31 31.88 46.38
C GLN A 37 8.55 33.03 47.13
N PRO A 38 8.01 34.10 46.48
CA PRO A 38 8.13 34.68 45.11
C PRO A 38 8.08 36.26 44.99
N SER A 39 7.90 36.76 43.74
CA SER A 39 7.38 38.07 43.23
C SER A 39 8.42 39.18 42.91
N ALA A 40 8.69 39.47 41.61
CA ALA A 40 8.02 40.39 40.64
C ALA A 40 8.55 41.83 40.76
N VAL A 41 9.14 42.48 39.75
CA VAL A 41 8.55 43.28 38.63
C VAL A 41 9.78 43.82 37.83
N VAL A 42 10.01 43.54 36.52
CA VAL A 42 9.63 44.32 35.30
C VAL A 42 10.18 45.77 35.35
N LEU A 43 10.88 46.42 34.40
CA LEU A 43 11.20 46.30 32.97
C LEU A 43 12.38 47.26 32.68
N ALA A 44 13.29 46.93 31.75
CA ALA A 44 13.94 47.92 30.88
C ALA A 44 14.58 47.21 29.66
N ALA A 45 13.94 47.36 28.50
CA ALA A 45 14.48 47.08 27.17
C ALA A 45 15.63 48.08 26.86
N ALA A 46 16.52 47.94 25.89
CA ALA A 46 16.52 47.23 24.62
C ALA A 46 17.98 47.15 24.10
N GLY A 47 18.26 46.23 23.18
CA GLY A 47 19.40 46.34 22.27
C GLY A 47 20.40 45.18 22.33
N VAL A 48 20.09 44.10 21.61
CA VAL A 48 20.84 43.55 20.47
C VAL A 48 20.09 42.27 20.09
N ALA A 49 19.17 42.41 19.13
CA ALA A 49 18.57 41.30 18.41
C ALA A 49 19.29 41.21 17.06
N ALA A 50 20.19 40.25 16.94
CA ALA A 50 20.58 39.65 15.66
C ALA A 50 21.29 38.33 15.98
N VAL A 51 20.68 37.21 15.56
CA VAL A 51 21.17 35.81 15.49
C VAL A 51 20.32 34.76 16.22
N THR A 52 19.45 35.11 17.17
CA THR A 52 18.66 34.09 17.93
C THR A 52 17.17 34.05 17.56
N GLY A 53 16.82 34.27 16.30
CA GLY A 53 15.44 34.20 15.80
C GLY A 53 15.06 32.85 15.19
N TYR A 54 15.98 32.20 14.45
CA TYR A 54 15.67 30.96 13.73
C TYR A 54 15.63 29.71 14.62
N ALA A 55 16.38 29.69 15.72
CA ALA A 55 16.44 28.52 16.60
C ALA A 55 15.23 28.40 17.56
N LEU A 56 14.53 29.52 17.85
CA LEU A 56 13.40 29.51 18.80
C LEU A 56 12.05 29.27 18.12
N THR A 57 11.90 29.60 16.83
CA THR A 57 10.71 29.23 16.07
C THR A 57 10.64 27.73 15.80
N ASP A 58 11.77 27.05 15.58
CA ASP A 58 11.80 25.57 15.46
C ASP A 58 11.54 24.86 16.80
N LEU A 59 11.88 25.49 17.94
CA LEU A 59 11.60 24.95 19.28
C LEU A 59 10.14 25.11 19.71
N VAL A 60 9.37 26.01 19.11
CA VAL A 60 7.96 26.27 19.45
C VAL A 60 6.99 25.76 18.37
N ASN A 61 7.45 25.56 17.13
CA ASN A 61 6.66 25.00 16.03
C ASN A 61 6.97 23.53 15.68
N ALA A 62 7.71 22.80 16.53
CA ALA A 62 7.72 21.35 16.49
C ALA A 62 6.34 20.80 16.91
N ARG A 63 5.33 20.93 16.03
CA ARG A 63 4.28 19.93 15.93
C ARG A 63 5.03 18.61 15.75
N GLU A 64 4.95 17.73 16.75
CA GLU A 64 5.53 16.39 16.69
C GLU A 64 5.19 15.80 15.31
N LYS A 65 6.23 15.43 14.55
CA LYS A 65 6.05 14.76 13.27
C LYS A 65 5.12 13.56 13.52
N PRO A 66 3.97 13.45 12.82
CA PRO A 66 3.05 12.34 13.05
C PRO A 66 3.78 11.02 12.79
N VAL A 67 3.57 10.05 13.67
CA VAL A 67 4.20 8.73 13.55
C VAL A 67 3.65 8.02 12.31
N ASP A 68 4.52 7.78 11.33
CA ASP A 68 4.20 7.02 10.13
C ASP A 68 4.40 5.52 10.39
N LEU A 69 3.32 4.84 10.80
CA LEU A 69 3.34 3.43 11.13
C LEU A 69 3.68 2.54 9.92
N ASP A 70 3.26 2.93 8.71
CA ASP A 70 3.48 2.13 7.51
C ASP A 70 4.95 2.17 7.10
N ALA A 71 5.58 3.34 7.15
CA ALA A 71 7.02 3.47 6.93
C ALA A 71 7.83 2.67 7.96
N ILE A 72 7.45 2.74 9.24
CA ILE A 72 8.13 1.99 10.31
C ILE A 72 7.96 0.48 10.13
N LYS A 73 6.73 0.00 9.86
CA LYS A 73 6.47 -1.42 9.58
C LYS A 73 7.33 -1.91 8.41
N LYS A 74 7.45 -1.11 7.35
CA LYS A 74 8.28 -1.45 6.19
C LYS A 74 9.76 -1.62 6.57
N GLU A 75 10.35 -0.70 7.34
CA GLU A 75 11.75 -0.85 7.78
C GLU A 75 11.95 -2.06 8.71
N ILE A 76 10.94 -2.44 9.50
CA ILE A 76 10.98 -3.66 10.32
C ILE A 76 10.97 -4.91 9.44
N ILE A 77 10.15 -4.92 8.38
CA ILE A 77 10.11 -6.02 7.40
C ILE A 77 11.46 -6.12 6.66
N GLU A 78 12.09 -5.01 6.31
CA GLU A 78 13.43 -5.02 5.72
C GLU A 78 14.48 -5.70 6.62
N ILE A 79 14.38 -5.55 7.95
CA ILE A 79 15.26 -6.28 8.90
C ILE A 79 15.00 -7.80 8.84
N PHE A 80 13.74 -8.21 8.69
CA PHE A 80 13.37 -9.62 8.55
C PHE A 80 13.84 -10.21 7.22
N ASP A 81 13.71 -9.46 6.12
CA ASP A 81 14.21 -9.87 4.80
C ASP A 81 15.75 -10.06 4.80
N GLU A 82 16.47 -9.28 5.61
CA GLU A 82 17.92 -9.44 5.81
C GLU A 82 18.27 -10.65 6.71
N ASP A 83 17.49 -10.91 7.76
CA ASP A 83 17.67 -12.04 8.68
C ASP A 83 16.32 -12.57 9.20
N ASN A 84 15.83 -13.67 8.60
CA ASN A 84 14.55 -14.29 8.96
C ASN A 84 14.45 -14.67 10.46
N TYR A 85 15.58 -14.93 11.15
CA TYR A 85 15.54 -15.23 12.58
C TYR A 85 15.14 -14.02 13.44
N MET A 86 15.15 -12.81 12.88
CA MET A 86 14.66 -11.61 13.58
C MET A 86 13.15 -11.61 13.74
N GLY A 87 12.38 -12.22 12.83
CA GLY A 87 10.92 -12.26 12.92
C GLY A 87 10.45 -12.87 14.24
N PRO A 88 10.76 -14.15 14.52
CA PRO A 88 10.42 -14.78 15.80
C PRO A 88 11.07 -14.10 17.01
N THR A 89 12.28 -13.54 16.85
CA THR A 89 12.96 -12.83 17.94
C THR A 89 12.24 -11.53 18.31
N MET A 90 11.66 -10.80 17.34
CA MET A 90 10.86 -9.59 17.56
C MET A 90 9.49 -9.90 18.18
N VAL A 91 8.84 -11.00 17.78
CA VAL A 91 7.61 -11.48 18.46
C VAL A 91 7.92 -11.81 19.92
N ARG A 92 9.04 -12.51 20.17
CA ARG A 92 9.51 -12.76 21.54
C ARG A 92 9.85 -11.47 22.28
N LEU A 93 10.47 -10.48 21.64
CA LEU A 93 10.77 -9.18 22.27
C LEU A 93 9.47 -8.49 22.73
N ALA A 94 8.45 -8.42 21.88
CA ALA A 94 7.15 -7.86 22.22
C ALA A 94 6.47 -8.63 23.37
N TRP A 95 6.53 -9.96 23.35
CA TRP A 95 6.04 -10.81 24.43
C TRP A 95 6.76 -10.51 25.74
N HIS A 96 8.10 -10.55 25.75
CA HIS A 96 8.91 -10.35 26.96
C HIS A 96 8.79 -8.93 27.51
N SER A 97 8.71 -7.92 26.63
CA SER A 97 8.48 -6.53 27.05
C SER A 97 7.11 -6.35 27.72
N SER A 98 6.14 -7.21 27.44
CA SER A 98 4.78 -7.14 28.00
C SER A 98 4.55 -8.13 29.15
N GLY A 99 5.29 -9.24 29.15
CA GLY A 99 5.12 -10.40 30.02
C GLY A 99 5.37 -10.13 31.49
N THR A 100 6.06 -9.04 31.80
CA THR A 100 6.36 -8.65 33.18
C THR A 100 5.14 -8.08 33.92
N TYR A 101 4.01 -7.85 33.25
CA TYR A 101 2.83 -7.26 33.86
C TYR A 101 2.29 -8.06 35.07
N LYS A 102 1.80 -7.32 36.07
CA LYS A 102 1.10 -7.85 37.24
C LYS A 102 -0.17 -7.05 37.53
N LYS A 103 -1.33 -7.69 37.37
CA LYS A 103 -2.64 -7.04 37.51
C LYS A 103 -2.88 -6.43 38.89
N LYS A 104 -2.35 -7.06 39.95
CA LYS A 104 -2.60 -6.68 41.35
C LYS A 104 -2.13 -5.26 41.69
N ASP A 105 -0.96 -4.87 41.18
CA ASP A 105 -0.33 -3.59 41.47
C ASP A 105 -0.10 -2.73 40.21
N GLY A 106 -0.39 -3.27 39.03
CA GLY A 106 -0.22 -2.59 37.75
C GLY A 106 1.24 -2.42 37.33
N SER A 107 2.18 -3.11 38.00
CA SER A 107 3.61 -3.02 37.70
C SER A 107 4.02 -3.87 36.49
N GLY A 108 5.09 -3.45 35.80
CA GLY A 108 5.59 -4.10 34.58
C GLY A 108 4.68 -3.84 33.36
N GLY A 109 4.84 -4.65 32.33
CA GLY A 109 4.11 -4.51 31.06
C GLY A 109 4.88 -3.67 30.03
N SER A 110 4.24 -3.43 28.89
CA SER A 110 4.88 -2.90 27.68
C SER A 110 5.19 -1.40 27.71
N SER A 111 4.76 -0.68 28.74
CA SER A 111 5.05 0.76 28.89
C SER A 111 6.50 0.96 29.34
N GLY A 112 7.11 2.04 28.88
CA GLY A 112 8.48 2.42 29.27
C GLY A 112 9.58 1.83 28.39
N GLY A 113 9.31 0.75 27.65
CA GLY A 113 10.31 0.06 26.82
C GLY A 113 11.51 -0.40 27.63
N THR A 114 11.31 -0.73 28.91
CA THR A 114 12.37 -0.89 29.92
C THR A 114 13.30 -2.06 29.62
N ILE A 115 12.84 -3.03 28.84
CA ILE A 115 13.63 -4.19 28.40
C ILE A 115 14.95 -3.82 27.73
N ARG A 116 15.12 -2.59 27.23
CA ARG A 116 16.39 -2.10 26.65
C ARG A 116 17.45 -1.72 27.68
N PHE A 117 17.07 -1.58 28.94
CA PHE A 117 17.96 -1.14 30.02
C PHE A 117 18.47 -2.32 30.85
N LYS A 118 19.63 -2.11 31.49
CA LYS A 118 20.12 -3.00 32.53
C LYS A 118 19.35 -2.74 33.84
N PRO A 119 19.07 -3.78 34.65
CA PRO A 119 19.50 -5.17 34.49
C PRO A 119 18.59 -6.03 33.58
N GLU A 120 17.44 -5.51 33.12
CA GLU A 120 16.40 -6.30 32.45
C GLU A 120 16.88 -6.96 31.14
N ILE A 121 17.63 -6.24 30.30
CA ILE A 121 18.14 -6.78 29.02
C ILE A 121 19.16 -7.92 29.22
N ASP A 122 19.92 -7.87 30.32
CA ASP A 122 20.98 -8.83 30.66
C ASP A 122 20.44 -10.03 31.45
N HIS A 123 19.15 -10.00 31.82
CA HIS A 123 18.53 -11.08 32.57
C HIS A 123 18.47 -12.37 31.74
N GLY A 124 18.73 -13.53 32.36
CA GLY A 124 18.78 -14.82 31.65
C GLY A 124 17.50 -15.14 30.86
N GLY A 125 16.33 -14.83 31.42
CA GLY A 125 15.04 -14.96 30.72
C GLY A 125 14.90 -14.13 29.43
N ASN A 126 15.70 -13.07 29.28
CA ASN A 126 15.72 -12.18 28.11
C ASN A 126 16.96 -12.42 27.20
N ALA A 127 17.74 -13.48 27.46
CA ALA A 127 18.93 -13.80 26.68
C ALA A 127 18.65 -13.82 25.16
N GLY A 128 19.50 -13.14 24.39
CA GLY A 128 19.38 -12.98 22.94
C GLY A 128 18.50 -11.82 22.46
N LEU A 129 17.66 -11.20 23.32
CA LEU A 129 16.78 -10.11 22.88
C LEU A 129 17.52 -8.80 22.58
N HIS A 130 18.76 -8.65 23.08
CA HIS A 130 19.63 -7.52 22.72
C HIS A 130 19.91 -7.44 21.22
N LEU A 131 19.81 -8.56 20.48
CA LEU A 131 19.95 -8.57 19.03
C LEU A 131 18.80 -7.83 18.34
N ALA A 132 17.56 -8.15 18.71
CA ALA A 132 16.37 -7.46 18.18
C ALA A 132 16.33 -5.99 18.61
N VAL A 133 16.67 -5.69 19.88
CA VAL A 133 16.78 -4.30 20.35
C VAL A 133 17.81 -3.53 19.50
N LYS A 134 19.00 -4.09 19.29
CA LYS A 134 20.06 -3.48 18.48
C LYS A 134 19.65 -3.29 17.02
N ALA A 135 18.93 -4.24 16.43
CA ALA A 135 18.41 -4.11 15.08
C ALA A 135 17.40 -2.95 14.97
N LEU A 136 16.48 -2.86 15.92
CA LEU A 136 15.46 -1.80 15.98
C LEU A 136 16.04 -0.42 16.31
N GLU A 137 17.27 -0.29 16.81
CA GLU A 137 17.94 1.01 16.94
C GLU A 137 18.09 1.73 15.60
N LYS A 138 18.24 1.01 14.48
CA LYS A 138 18.26 1.63 13.15
C LYS A 138 16.92 2.31 12.84
N VAL A 139 15.83 1.57 13.02
CA VAL A 139 14.46 2.06 12.81
C VAL A 139 14.15 3.25 13.72
N LYS A 140 14.52 3.15 15.01
CA LYS A 140 14.34 4.24 15.97
C LYS A 140 15.12 5.51 15.61
N ARG A 141 16.32 5.39 15.05
CA ARG A 141 17.08 6.56 14.57
C ARG A 141 16.39 7.25 13.39
N ASN A 142 15.78 6.48 12.49
CA ASN A 142 15.05 7.01 11.33
C ASN A 142 13.69 7.61 11.75
N HIS A 143 13.10 7.07 12.80
CA HIS A 143 11.80 7.47 13.35
C HIS A 143 11.92 7.87 14.82
N PRO A 144 12.55 9.02 15.14
CA PRO A 144 12.66 9.49 16.52
C PRO A 144 11.28 9.72 17.18
N GLU A 145 10.23 9.94 16.39
CA GLU A 145 8.85 10.19 16.81
C GLU A 145 8.14 8.99 17.48
N ILE A 146 8.48 7.73 17.15
CA ILE A 146 7.88 6.55 17.81
C ILE A 146 8.63 6.23 19.09
N SER A 147 7.96 5.99 20.22
CA SER A 147 8.65 5.55 21.45
C SER A 147 9.29 4.16 21.28
N TYR A 148 10.35 3.86 22.03
CA TYR A 148 10.90 2.49 22.08
C TYR A 148 9.83 1.48 22.53
N ALA A 149 9.01 1.89 23.50
CA ALA A 149 7.91 1.08 24.00
C ALA A 149 6.90 0.69 22.91
N ASP A 150 6.48 1.64 22.08
CA ASP A 150 5.59 1.38 20.94
C ASP A 150 6.31 0.61 19.83
N LEU A 151 7.58 0.93 19.56
CA LEU A 151 8.38 0.27 18.53
C LEU A 151 8.56 -1.24 18.78
N TYR A 152 8.83 -1.66 20.02
CA TYR A 152 9.01 -3.08 20.34
C TYR A 152 7.72 -3.88 20.19
N VAL A 153 6.57 -3.31 20.57
CA VAL A 153 5.27 -3.94 20.37
C VAL A 153 4.91 -3.97 18.89
N LEU A 154 5.11 -2.86 18.17
CA LEU A 154 4.86 -2.76 16.74
C LEU A 154 5.68 -3.77 15.94
N ALA A 155 6.94 -3.99 16.31
CA ALA A 155 7.79 -5.00 15.69
C ALA A 155 7.23 -6.41 15.85
N GLY A 156 6.73 -6.77 17.05
CA GLY A 156 6.05 -8.05 17.25
C GLY A 156 4.79 -8.19 16.40
N VAL A 157 3.94 -7.16 16.37
CA VAL A 157 2.70 -7.15 15.56
C VAL A 157 3.00 -7.29 14.06
N ALA A 158 3.95 -6.50 13.55
CA ALA A 158 4.35 -6.54 12.15
C ALA A 158 4.89 -7.93 11.76
N MET A 159 5.68 -8.56 12.62
CA MET A 159 6.25 -9.88 12.35
C MET A 159 5.22 -11.01 12.44
N ILE A 160 4.21 -10.90 13.32
CA ILE A 160 3.07 -11.84 13.32
C ILE A 160 2.35 -11.78 11.97
N GLU A 161 2.03 -10.57 11.47
CA GLU A 161 1.36 -10.37 10.18
C GLU A 161 2.23 -10.85 9.00
N GLU A 162 3.52 -10.48 8.97
CA GLU A 162 4.44 -10.81 7.88
C GLU A 162 4.70 -12.31 7.76
N MET A 163 4.77 -13.04 8.88
CA MET A 163 4.94 -14.50 8.90
C MET A 163 3.62 -15.26 8.63
N GLY A 164 2.54 -14.57 8.25
CA GLY A 164 1.27 -15.18 7.84
C GLY A 164 0.25 -15.38 8.96
N GLY A 165 0.47 -14.76 10.12
CA GLY A 165 -0.43 -14.81 11.27
C GLY A 165 -1.61 -13.81 11.17
N PRO A 166 -2.43 -13.71 12.23
CA PRO A 166 -3.59 -12.82 12.23
C PRO A 166 -3.20 -11.34 12.25
N GLU A 167 -4.08 -10.49 11.74
CA GLU A 167 -4.03 -9.06 12.03
C GLU A 167 -4.20 -8.82 13.54
N VAL A 168 -3.26 -8.06 14.12
CA VAL A 168 -3.29 -7.73 15.55
C VAL A 168 -3.48 -6.23 15.70
N PRO A 169 -4.63 -5.77 16.25
CA PRO A 169 -4.87 -4.36 16.47
C PRO A 169 -3.74 -3.72 17.28
N PHE A 170 -3.19 -2.63 16.74
CA PHE A 170 -2.14 -1.86 17.38
C PHE A 170 -2.59 -0.41 17.55
N ARG A 171 -2.24 0.19 18.70
CA ARG A 171 -2.37 1.62 18.95
C ARG A 171 -1.13 2.16 19.65
N LEU A 172 -0.77 3.38 19.26
CA LEU A 172 0.27 4.20 19.88
C LEU A 172 -0.18 4.73 21.24
N GLY A 173 0.78 5.19 22.03
CA GLY A 173 0.55 5.89 23.30
C GLY A 173 1.37 5.35 24.46
N ARG A 174 2.32 4.44 24.21
CA ARG A 174 3.25 4.00 25.25
C ARG A 174 4.36 5.03 25.37
N SER A 175 4.56 5.58 26.56
CA SER A 175 5.67 6.48 26.83
C SER A 175 6.96 5.72 27.13
N ASP A 176 8.10 6.26 26.74
CA ASP A 176 9.41 5.71 27.14
C ASP A 176 9.78 6.07 28.58
N ALA A 177 10.40 5.12 29.28
CA ALA A 177 11.03 5.35 30.57
C ALA A 177 12.31 6.15 30.36
N LYS A 178 12.62 7.08 31.28
CA LYS A 178 13.80 7.95 31.16
C LYS A 178 15.08 7.23 31.56
N SER A 179 14.98 6.18 32.38
CA SER A 179 16.11 5.34 32.80
C SER A 179 15.65 3.94 33.20
N GLY A 180 16.59 3.00 33.26
CA GLY A 180 16.36 1.62 33.72
C GLY A 180 16.00 1.47 35.20
N ASN A 181 15.93 2.55 35.98
CA ASN A 181 15.44 2.52 37.36
C ASN A 181 13.94 2.86 37.45
N GLU A 182 13.36 3.44 36.41
CA GLU A 182 11.95 3.76 36.34
C GLU A 182 11.21 2.58 35.73
N LEU A 183 10.23 2.02 36.47
CA LEU A 183 9.27 1.00 36.00
C LEU A 183 9.84 -0.39 35.67
N THR A 184 11.16 -0.56 35.58
CA THR A 184 11.82 -1.84 35.27
C THR A 184 11.40 -2.96 36.22
N GLN A 185 10.88 -4.05 35.67
CA GLN A 185 10.61 -5.29 36.39
C GLN A 185 11.41 -6.40 35.72
N THR A 186 12.28 -7.07 36.46
CA THR A 186 13.01 -8.21 35.91
C THR A 186 12.06 -9.37 35.65
N PRO A 187 12.42 -10.29 34.74
CA PRO A 187 11.66 -11.52 34.49
C PRO A 187 11.44 -12.44 35.69
N ASP A 188 12.16 -12.24 36.81
CA ASP A 188 12.06 -13.07 38.02
C ASP A 188 10.61 -13.20 38.52
N ASP A 189 10.14 -14.44 38.62
CA ASP A 189 8.75 -14.81 38.97
C ASP A 189 7.66 -14.18 38.09
N ARG A 190 8.07 -13.53 36.99
CA ARG A 190 7.21 -12.77 36.09
C ARG A 190 7.04 -13.44 34.74
N LEU A 191 8.07 -14.09 34.21
CA LEU A 191 7.97 -14.87 32.96
C LEU A 191 7.81 -16.37 33.25
N PRO A 192 7.12 -17.12 32.36
CA PRO A 192 6.94 -18.55 32.55
C PRO A 192 8.28 -19.29 32.39
N ASN A 193 8.48 -20.31 33.22
CA ASN A 193 9.61 -21.25 33.08
C ASN A 193 9.16 -22.41 32.21
N ALA A 194 10.09 -22.94 31.41
CA ALA A 194 9.86 -24.10 30.56
C ALA A 194 9.63 -25.39 31.36
N ASP A 195 10.19 -25.49 32.58
CA ASP A 195 10.07 -26.65 33.46
C ASP A 195 10.17 -26.26 34.94
N MET A 196 9.43 -26.97 35.79
CA MET A 196 9.45 -26.87 37.25
C MET A 196 9.73 -28.24 37.92
N GLY A 197 10.25 -29.21 37.15
CA GLY A 197 10.70 -30.52 37.61
C GLY A 197 9.59 -31.56 37.80
N SER A 198 8.32 -31.20 37.58
CA SER A 198 7.22 -32.16 37.45
C SER A 198 6.05 -31.55 36.68
N LYS A 199 5.26 -32.41 36.02
CA LYS A 199 4.04 -32.02 35.30
C LYS A 199 3.15 -31.07 36.12
N ASP A 200 2.82 -31.45 37.36
CA ASP A 200 1.85 -30.70 38.18
C ASP A 200 2.39 -29.32 38.58
N LYS A 201 3.69 -29.23 38.88
CA LYS A 201 4.36 -27.96 39.19
C LYS A 201 4.46 -27.08 37.95
N THR A 202 4.81 -27.63 36.79
CA THR A 202 4.91 -26.89 35.52
C THR A 202 3.53 -26.38 35.11
N THR A 203 2.49 -27.22 35.20
CA THR A 203 1.11 -26.84 34.92
C THR A 203 0.62 -25.70 35.84
N SER A 204 0.91 -25.81 37.15
CA SER A 204 0.54 -24.78 38.13
C SER A 204 1.28 -23.47 37.87
N HIS A 205 2.60 -23.54 37.61
CA HIS A 205 3.44 -22.38 37.33
C HIS A 205 2.97 -21.60 36.09
N VAL A 206 2.64 -22.31 35.01
CA VAL A 206 2.09 -21.66 33.80
C VAL A 206 0.79 -20.93 34.13
N ARG A 207 -0.14 -21.55 34.86
CA ARG A 207 -1.37 -20.86 35.29
C ARG A 207 -1.08 -19.68 36.20
N ASP A 208 -0.22 -19.84 37.20
CA ASP A 208 0.09 -18.79 38.18
C ASP A 208 0.66 -17.53 37.51
N VAL A 209 1.59 -17.72 36.56
CA VAL A 209 2.18 -16.60 35.80
C VAL A 209 1.13 -15.87 34.97
N PHE A 210 0.31 -16.60 34.21
CA PHE A 210 -0.64 -15.97 33.30
C PHE A 210 -1.90 -15.43 34.02
N TYR A 211 -2.37 -16.11 35.07
CA TYR A 211 -3.49 -15.62 35.89
C TYR A 211 -3.11 -14.34 36.64
N ARG A 212 -1.85 -14.19 37.06
CA ARG A 212 -1.32 -12.92 37.59
C ARG A 212 -1.48 -11.75 36.61
N MET A 213 -1.39 -12.03 35.31
CA MET A 213 -1.58 -11.06 34.24
C MET A 213 -3.06 -10.87 33.86
N GLY A 214 -3.95 -11.71 34.39
CA GLY A 214 -5.39 -11.68 34.15
C GLY A 214 -5.86 -12.49 32.95
N PHE A 215 -5.05 -13.43 32.46
CA PHE A 215 -5.44 -14.39 31.41
C PHE A 215 -6.23 -15.57 31.97
N ASP A 216 -7.01 -16.23 31.13
CA ASP A 216 -7.64 -17.52 31.42
C ASP A 216 -6.95 -18.67 30.67
N ASP A 217 -7.42 -19.91 30.87
CA ASP A 217 -6.82 -21.08 30.22
C ASP A 217 -6.86 -21.02 28.68
N ARG A 218 -7.84 -20.35 28.09
CA ARG A 218 -7.97 -20.23 26.62
C ARG A 218 -6.97 -19.20 26.08
N ASP A 219 -6.83 -18.07 26.76
CA ASP A 219 -5.83 -17.05 26.47
C ASP A 219 -4.41 -17.65 26.54
N ILE A 220 -4.13 -18.45 27.57
CA ILE A 220 -2.84 -19.14 27.76
C ILE A 220 -2.51 -20.00 26.55
N VAL A 221 -3.40 -20.93 26.20
CA VAL A 221 -3.16 -21.87 25.09
C VAL A 221 -3.06 -21.13 23.76
N ALA A 222 -3.85 -20.05 23.56
CA ALA A 222 -3.74 -19.24 22.36
C ALA A 222 -2.35 -18.62 22.23
N LEU A 223 -1.85 -17.97 23.29
CA LEU A 223 -0.54 -17.30 23.32
C LEU A 223 0.64 -18.28 23.17
N VAL A 224 0.57 -19.45 23.81
CA VAL A 224 1.57 -20.52 23.64
C VAL A 224 1.67 -20.99 22.19
N GLY A 225 0.59 -20.88 21.41
CA GLY A 225 0.60 -21.15 19.97
C GLY A 225 1.64 -20.35 19.18
N ALA A 226 2.13 -19.21 19.69
CA ALA A 226 3.23 -18.48 19.05
C ALA A 226 4.54 -19.27 18.97
N HIS A 227 4.67 -20.39 19.71
CA HIS A 227 5.73 -21.37 19.47
C HIS A 227 5.62 -22.06 18.10
N ALA A 228 4.64 -21.73 17.26
CA ALA A 228 4.63 -22.08 15.84
C ALA A 228 5.83 -21.56 15.04
N ILE A 229 6.50 -20.52 15.54
CA ILE A 229 7.63 -19.86 14.89
C ILE A 229 8.91 -19.92 15.75
N GLY A 230 10.05 -19.91 15.08
CA GLY A 230 11.37 -19.84 15.68
C GLY A 230 11.83 -21.14 16.32
N ARG A 231 12.82 -20.99 17.21
CA ARG A 231 13.51 -22.12 17.86
C ARG A 231 14.19 -21.73 19.17
N CYS A 232 14.53 -22.74 19.94
CA CYS A 232 15.41 -22.63 21.10
C CYS A 232 16.89 -22.78 20.74
N TYR A 233 17.75 -22.08 21.50
CA TYR A 233 19.21 -22.16 21.38
C TYR A 233 19.84 -22.47 22.74
N PRO A 234 20.77 -23.46 22.83
CA PRO A 234 21.44 -23.79 24.09
C PRO A 234 22.13 -22.59 24.74
N THR A 235 22.70 -21.70 23.93
CA THR A 235 23.39 -20.48 24.38
C THR A 235 22.47 -19.38 24.91
N ARG A 236 21.14 -19.55 24.80
CA ARG A 236 20.14 -18.57 25.25
C ARG A 236 19.29 -19.14 26.37
N SER A 237 18.53 -20.20 26.09
CA SER A 237 17.58 -20.80 27.02
C SER A 237 18.06 -22.12 27.62
N GLY A 238 19.16 -22.69 27.12
CA GLY A 238 19.61 -24.04 27.46
C GLY A 238 18.91 -25.14 26.64
N TYR A 239 17.76 -24.87 26.02
CA TYR A 239 17.01 -25.79 25.16
C TYR A 239 17.48 -25.71 23.69
N SER A 240 17.16 -26.71 22.86
CA SER A 240 17.66 -26.78 21.48
C SER A 240 16.64 -27.30 20.48
N GLY A 241 16.44 -26.56 19.40
CA GLY A 241 15.68 -26.99 18.23
C GLY A 241 14.39 -26.20 17.99
N PRO A 242 13.77 -26.39 16.82
CA PRO A 242 12.51 -25.75 16.45
C PRO A 242 11.30 -26.56 16.91
N TRP A 243 10.18 -25.86 17.10
CA TRP A 243 8.90 -26.50 17.42
C TRP A 243 8.19 -27.08 16.18
N THR A 244 8.37 -26.44 15.02
CA THR A 244 7.74 -26.80 13.74
C THR A 244 8.80 -26.89 12.64
N ASN A 245 8.45 -27.46 11.47
CA ASN A 245 9.36 -27.46 10.33
C ASN A 245 9.41 -26.09 9.63
N ALA A 246 8.38 -25.28 9.80
CA ALA A 246 8.24 -23.96 9.21
C ALA A 246 8.52 -22.84 10.25
N GLU A 247 9.79 -22.68 10.63
CA GLU A 247 10.23 -21.75 11.69
C GLU A 247 9.86 -20.26 11.47
N TRP A 248 9.39 -19.89 10.28
CA TRP A 248 9.01 -18.52 9.92
C TRP A 248 7.58 -18.44 9.37
N THR A 249 6.75 -19.42 9.67
CA THR A 249 5.34 -19.44 9.25
C THR A 249 4.46 -19.55 10.49
N PHE A 250 3.65 -18.52 10.71
CA PHE A 250 2.74 -18.44 11.84
C PHE A 250 1.46 -19.23 11.51
N SER A 251 1.52 -20.56 11.67
CA SER A 251 0.43 -21.49 11.36
C SER A 251 0.07 -22.36 12.56
N ASN A 252 -1.09 -23.02 12.50
CA ASN A 252 -1.52 -23.91 13.57
C ASN A 252 -0.75 -25.25 13.64
N GLU A 253 0.33 -25.38 12.86
CA GLU A 253 1.22 -26.55 12.82
C GLU A 253 1.73 -26.91 14.21
N PHE A 254 2.06 -25.93 15.07
CA PHE A 254 2.44 -26.19 16.47
C PHE A 254 1.44 -27.10 17.21
N PHE A 255 0.13 -26.80 17.11
CA PHE A 255 -0.89 -27.61 17.79
C PHE A 255 -1.06 -28.98 17.15
N ARG A 256 -0.92 -29.06 15.81
CA ARG A 256 -0.97 -30.33 15.08
C ARG A 256 0.19 -31.23 15.46
N GLU A 257 1.43 -30.73 15.39
CA GLU A 257 2.63 -31.45 15.83
C GLU A 257 2.51 -31.91 17.29
N LEU A 258 1.93 -31.08 18.16
CA LEU A 258 1.74 -31.41 19.57
C LEU A 258 0.81 -32.61 19.80
N ILE A 259 -0.25 -32.79 18.99
CA ILE A 259 -1.23 -33.88 19.16
C ILE A 259 -1.03 -35.08 18.21
N GLU A 260 -0.44 -34.87 17.03
CA GLU A 260 -0.27 -35.90 15.99
C GLU A 260 1.00 -36.72 16.23
N ASN A 261 2.05 -36.13 16.81
CA ASN A 261 3.29 -36.85 17.09
C ASN A 261 3.32 -37.52 18.46
N LYS A 262 4.11 -38.59 18.53
CA LYS A 262 4.49 -39.22 19.79
C LYS A 262 5.78 -38.60 20.32
N TRP A 263 5.65 -37.80 21.36
CA TRP A 263 6.77 -37.13 22.02
C TRP A 263 7.47 -38.04 23.03
N THR A 264 8.81 -38.07 22.98
CA THR A 264 9.65 -38.79 23.95
C THR A 264 10.70 -37.86 24.56
N ILE A 265 11.10 -38.14 25.80
CA ILE A 265 12.16 -37.36 26.46
C ILE A 265 13.48 -37.55 25.69
N LYS A 266 14.06 -36.44 25.26
CA LYS A 266 15.34 -36.36 24.57
C LYS A 266 16.48 -36.73 25.52
N LYS A 267 17.37 -37.61 25.10
CA LYS A 267 18.56 -38.00 25.86
C LYS A 267 19.76 -37.16 25.44
N TRP A 268 20.11 -36.15 26.23
CA TRP A 268 21.18 -35.20 25.92
C TRP A 268 21.70 -34.48 27.16
N ASN A 269 22.77 -33.69 27.02
CA ASN A 269 23.42 -32.93 28.11
C ASN A 269 22.76 -31.56 28.40
N GLY A 270 21.47 -31.41 28.09
CA GLY A 270 20.69 -30.20 28.33
C GLY A 270 19.55 -30.43 29.33
N PRO A 271 18.70 -29.42 29.56
CA PRO A 271 17.48 -29.57 30.37
C PRO A 271 16.51 -30.60 29.75
N GLU A 272 15.55 -31.09 30.56
CA GLU A 272 14.51 -32.00 30.08
C GLU A 272 13.76 -31.38 28.91
N GLN A 273 13.79 -32.05 27.76
CA GLN A 273 13.19 -31.61 26.53
C GLN A 273 12.57 -32.82 25.84
N TYR A 274 11.52 -32.62 25.07
CA TYR A 274 10.90 -33.67 24.28
C TYR A 274 11.35 -33.57 22.82
N GLU A 275 11.44 -34.71 22.16
CA GLU A 275 11.73 -34.80 20.73
C GLU A 275 10.67 -35.66 20.02
N ASP A 276 10.45 -35.35 18.76
CA ASP A 276 9.60 -36.12 17.86
C ASP A 276 10.32 -37.41 17.41
N PRO A 277 9.63 -38.36 16.77
CA PRO A 277 10.25 -39.60 16.30
C PRO A 277 11.43 -39.40 15.33
N THR A 278 11.51 -38.27 14.63
CA THR A 278 12.65 -37.95 13.74
C THR A 278 13.82 -37.29 14.47
N GLY A 279 13.63 -36.84 15.71
CA GLY A 279 14.63 -36.11 16.52
C GLY A 279 14.91 -34.69 16.03
N LYS A 280 14.09 -34.15 15.10
CA LYS A 280 14.28 -32.83 14.49
C LYS A 280 13.53 -31.74 15.23
N LEU A 281 12.31 -32.03 15.66
CA LEU A 281 11.44 -31.10 16.36
C LEU A 281 11.58 -31.26 17.87
N MET A 282 11.24 -30.21 18.60
CA MET A 282 11.26 -30.21 20.05
C MET A 282 10.00 -29.62 20.66
N MET A 283 9.71 -30.06 21.88
CA MET A 283 8.73 -29.43 22.75
C MET A 283 9.35 -29.21 24.13
N LEU A 284 9.02 -28.09 24.76
CA LEU A 284 9.35 -27.83 26.16
C LEU A 284 8.41 -28.62 27.08
N PRO A 285 8.80 -28.91 28.34
CA PRO A 285 7.86 -29.47 29.31
C PRO A 285 6.59 -28.60 29.47
N ALA A 286 6.73 -27.28 29.41
CA ALA A 286 5.61 -26.32 29.38
C ALA A 286 4.69 -26.42 28.15
N ASP A 287 5.20 -26.88 27.00
CA ASP A 287 4.38 -27.15 25.81
C ASP A 287 3.62 -28.48 26.00
N ILE A 288 4.32 -29.50 26.50
CA ILE A 288 3.76 -30.84 26.73
C ILE A 288 2.63 -30.82 27.77
N VAL A 289 2.68 -29.99 28.80
CA VAL A 289 1.56 -29.90 29.76
C VAL A 289 0.26 -29.44 29.12
N MET A 290 0.30 -28.76 27.95
CA MET A 290 -0.90 -28.32 27.23
C MET A 290 -1.76 -29.49 26.75
N ILE A 291 -1.15 -30.66 26.46
CA ILE A 291 -1.89 -31.88 26.09
C ILE A 291 -2.07 -32.85 27.26
N GLN A 292 -1.38 -32.64 28.37
CA GLN A 292 -1.49 -33.50 29.55
C GLN A 292 -2.51 -33.00 30.58
N ASP A 293 -2.80 -31.69 30.61
CA ASP A 293 -3.89 -31.10 31.39
C ASP A 293 -5.19 -31.10 30.57
N PRO A 294 -6.29 -31.73 31.05
CA PRO A 294 -7.53 -31.82 30.27
C PRO A 294 -8.16 -30.47 29.90
N LYS A 295 -7.98 -29.42 30.71
CA LYS A 295 -8.56 -28.10 30.43
C LYS A 295 -7.79 -27.38 29.33
N PHE A 296 -6.46 -27.48 29.32
CA PHE A 296 -5.65 -26.97 28.22
C PHE A 296 -5.84 -27.79 26.94
N LYS A 297 -5.85 -29.13 27.05
CA LYS A 297 -5.93 -30.04 25.91
C LYS A 297 -7.15 -29.74 25.03
N LYS A 298 -8.28 -29.42 25.64
CA LYS A 298 -9.49 -29.02 24.92
C LYS A 298 -9.23 -27.88 23.92
N TYR A 299 -8.49 -26.85 24.32
CA TYR A 299 -8.19 -25.71 23.44
C TYR A 299 -7.13 -26.04 22.41
N VAL A 300 -6.14 -26.86 22.76
CA VAL A 300 -5.15 -27.39 21.80
C VAL A 300 -5.85 -28.15 20.66
N GLU A 301 -6.77 -29.06 20.99
CA GLU A 301 -7.52 -29.82 19.98
C GLU A 301 -8.44 -28.93 19.13
N MET A 302 -8.97 -27.84 19.70
CA MET A 302 -9.75 -26.86 18.94
C MET A 302 -8.88 -26.11 17.93
N TYR A 303 -7.73 -25.59 18.37
CA TYR A 303 -6.83 -24.81 17.53
C TYR A 303 -6.10 -25.65 16.48
N ALA A 304 -5.81 -26.92 16.77
CA ALA A 304 -5.28 -27.86 15.77
C ALA A 304 -6.26 -28.12 14.61
N LYS A 305 -7.58 -28.04 14.87
CA LYS A 305 -8.64 -28.26 13.87
C LYS A 305 -9.05 -26.99 13.13
N ASP A 306 -8.91 -25.83 13.77
CA ASP A 306 -9.43 -24.55 13.28
C ASP A 306 -8.40 -23.43 13.53
N GLU A 307 -7.60 -23.15 12.49
CA GLU A 307 -6.58 -22.10 12.51
C GLU A 307 -7.19 -20.70 12.63
N ASP A 308 -8.31 -20.43 11.95
CA ASP A 308 -9.00 -19.14 12.00
C ASP A 308 -9.49 -18.83 13.43
N LEU A 309 -9.97 -19.85 14.14
CA LEU A 309 -10.35 -19.73 15.54
C LEU A 309 -9.16 -19.40 16.43
N TRP A 310 -8.04 -20.10 16.23
CA TRP A 310 -6.80 -19.79 16.95
C TRP A 310 -6.33 -18.37 16.68
N PHE A 311 -6.25 -17.97 15.41
CA PHE A 311 -5.88 -16.63 14.97
C PHE A 311 -6.70 -15.54 15.64
N LYS A 312 -8.03 -15.73 15.71
CA LYS A 312 -8.94 -14.80 16.36
C LYS A 312 -8.69 -14.68 17.88
N ASP A 313 -8.43 -15.80 18.54
CA ASP A 313 -8.21 -15.80 19.99
C ASP A 313 -6.80 -15.33 20.35
N PHE A 314 -5.79 -15.70 19.54
CA PHE A 314 -4.42 -15.22 19.66
C PHE A 314 -4.34 -13.71 19.51
N SER A 315 -4.96 -13.14 18.46
CA SER A 315 -4.98 -11.68 18.26
C SER A 315 -5.57 -10.95 19.47
N LYS A 316 -6.69 -11.43 20.02
CA LYS A 316 -7.29 -10.86 21.25
C LYS A 316 -6.37 -10.99 22.47
N ALA A 317 -5.78 -12.16 22.68
CA ALA A 317 -4.91 -12.42 23.82
C ALA A 317 -3.61 -11.59 23.72
N PHE A 318 -3.09 -11.40 22.51
CA PHE A 318 -1.89 -10.60 22.25
C PHE A 318 -2.14 -9.10 22.38
N VAL A 319 -3.31 -8.59 21.97
CA VAL A 319 -3.74 -7.21 22.29
C VAL A 319 -3.81 -7.04 23.81
N LYS A 320 -4.50 -7.95 24.51
CA LYS A 320 -4.60 -7.90 25.97
C LYS A 320 -3.24 -7.92 26.65
N LEU A 321 -2.32 -8.78 26.19
CA LEU A 321 -0.93 -8.81 26.64
C LEU A 321 -0.24 -7.46 26.49
N THR A 322 -0.26 -6.92 25.29
CA THR A 322 0.53 -5.73 24.94
C THR A 322 -0.09 -4.43 25.46
N GLU A 323 -1.34 -4.43 25.88
CA GLU A 323 -2.03 -3.27 26.45
C GLU A 323 -2.22 -3.32 27.97
N ASN A 324 -2.00 -4.48 28.58
CA ASN A 324 -2.09 -4.65 30.03
C ASN A 324 -1.16 -3.67 30.77
N GLY A 325 -1.76 -2.81 31.61
CA GLY A 325 -1.04 -1.79 32.38
C GLY A 325 -0.76 -0.48 31.64
N VAL A 326 -1.07 -0.39 30.34
CA VAL A 326 -0.88 0.83 29.56
C VAL A 326 -2.01 1.82 29.82
N LYS A 327 -1.66 3.04 30.20
CA LYS A 327 -2.61 4.15 30.35
C LYS A 327 -2.62 4.98 29.07
N PHE A 328 -3.49 4.61 28.14
CA PHE A 328 -3.75 5.46 26.98
C PHE A 328 -4.48 6.73 27.44
N GLU A 329 -4.08 7.90 26.93
CA GLU A 329 -4.80 9.14 27.22
C GLU A 329 -6.27 8.99 26.82
N GLU A 330 -7.17 9.34 27.74
CA GLU A 330 -8.58 9.46 27.40
C GLU A 330 -8.71 10.58 26.38
N THR A 331 -8.91 10.22 25.11
CA THR A 331 -9.25 11.21 24.09
C THR A 331 -10.51 11.95 24.54
N SER A 332 -10.39 13.26 24.73
CA SER A 332 -11.45 14.17 25.14
C SER A 332 -12.70 13.98 24.27
N GLY A 333 -13.76 13.48 24.89
CA GLY A 333 -15.17 13.71 24.53
C GLY A 333 -15.73 13.17 23.20
N TRP A 334 -14.97 13.14 22.12
CA TRP A 334 -15.46 12.78 20.79
C TRP A 334 -15.53 11.25 20.58
N ARG A 335 -14.66 10.47 21.22
CA ARG A 335 -14.73 8.99 21.20
C ARG A 335 -15.72 8.38 22.21
N LYS A 336 -16.44 9.19 23.00
CA LYS A 336 -17.58 8.72 23.82
C LYS A 336 -18.83 8.40 22.97
N PHE A 337 -18.84 8.76 21.68
CA PHE A 337 -19.86 8.33 20.73
C PHE A 337 -19.61 6.94 20.11
N PHE A 338 -18.41 6.37 20.26
CA PHE A 338 -18.01 5.12 19.57
C PHE A 338 -17.55 3.98 20.50
N GLY A 339 -17.88 4.03 21.79
CA GLY A 339 -17.48 2.98 22.74
C GLY A 339 -18.50 2.73 23.84
N GLY A 340 -19.56 1.95 23.54
CA GLY A 340 -20.50 1.49 24.57
C GLY A 340 -21.71 0.74 24.02
N LYS A 341 -21.69 -0.59 24.16
CA LYS A 341 -22.65 -1.61 23.69
C LYS A 341 -22.70 -1.81 22.17
N ARG A 342 -22.79 -3.09 21.76
CA ARG A 342 -23.37 -3.49 20.47
C ARG A 342 -24.67 -2.71 20.29
N ARG A 343 -24.65 -1.67 19.47
CA ARG A 343 -25.84 -1.26 18.74
C ARG A 343 -25.66 -1.92 17.38
N ASP A 344 -26.72 -2.57 16.91
CA ASP A 344 -26.93 -2.81 15.50
C ASP A 344 -26.78 -1.45 14.81
N LEU A 345 -25.57 -1.17 14.34
CA LEU A 345 -25.25 -0.03 13.50
C LEU A 345 -25.27 -0.63 12.11
N THR A 346 -26.46 -0.58 11.50
CA THR A 346 -26.52 -0.52 10.06
C THR A 346 -25.66 0.68 9.64
N LEU A 347 -24.62 0.43 8.86
CA LEU A 347 -23.67 1.46 8.44
C LEU A 347 -24.40 2.43 7.49
N PRO A 348 -24.05 3.73 7.40
CA PRO A 348 -24.78 4.70 6.58
C PRO A 348 -24.86 4.40 5.07
N TYR A 349 -24.08 3.42 4.58
CA TYR A 349 -24.20 2.91 3.19
C TYR A 349 -25.20 1.75 3.07
N GLU A 350 -25.78 1.31 4.17
CA GLU A 350 -26.85 0.31 4.27
C GLU A 350 -28.24 0.97 4.35
N GLU A 351 -28.32 2.31 4.39
CA GLU A 351 -29.55 3.03 4.02
C GLU A 351 -29.66 3.07 2.49
N THR A 352 -30.75 2.51 1.97
CA THR A 352 -31.09 2.61 0.56
C THR A 352 -31.33 4.06 0.21
N TYR A 353 -30.69 4.52 -0.87
CA TYR A 353 -31.01 5.85 -1.39
C TYR A 353 -32.45 5.83 -1.92
N PRO A 354 -33.22 6.94 -1.84
CA PRO A 354 -34.62 6.96 -2.28
C PRO A 354 -34.86 6.52 -3.74
N TRP A 355 -33.83 6.56 -4.59
CA TRP A 355 -33.89 6.07 -5.98
C TRP A 355 -33.59 4.56 -6.13
N GLU A 356 -33.11 3.90 -5.08
CA GLU A 356 -32.88 2.44 -5.05
C GLU A 356 -34.15 1.64 -4.69
N ASP A 357 -35.17 2.29 -4.13
CA ASP A 357 -36.45 1.66 -3.77
C ASP A 357 -37.32 1.31 -5.00
N GLU A 358 -37.20 2.03 -6.12
CA GLU A 358 -37.95 1.73 -7.35
C GLU A 358 -37.41 0.53 -8.14
N HIS A 359 -36.13 0.17 -7.95
CA HIS A 359 -35.43 -0.83 -8.77
C HIS A 359 -34.89 -2.03 -7.96
N GLY A 360 -35.19 -2.07 -6.65
CA GLY A 360 -34.64 -3.04 -5.72
C GLY A 360 -33.15 -2.80 -5.41
N THR A 361 -32.74 -3.16 -4.20
CA THR A 361 -31.37 -2.91 -3.73
C THR A 361 -30.34 -3.62 -4.61
N THR A 362 -29.11 -3.12 -4.65
CA THR A 362 -28.01 -3.82 -5.34
C THR A 362 -27.84 -5.25 -4.79
N ALA A 363 -28.15 -5.47 -3.51
CA ALA A 363 -28.24 -6.79 -2.90
C ALA A 363 -29.41 -7.61 -3.47
N ASP A 364 -30.61 -7.05 -3.61
CA ASP A 364 -31.78 -7.74 -4.17
C ASP A 364 -31.61 -8.09 -5.65
N ARG A 365 -30.98 -7.21 -6.44
CA ARG A 365 -30.61 -7.50 -7.83
C ARG A 365 -29.52 -8.56 -7.91
N THR A 366 -28.55 -8.53 -6.99
CA THR A 366 -27.53 -9.59 -6.89
C THR A 366 -28.15 -10.91 -6.43
N ILE A 367 -29.12 -10.89 -5.52
CA ILE A 367 -29.87 -12.07 -5.07
C ILE A 367 -30.75 -12.59 -6.20
N ALA A 368 -31.41 -11.73 -6.98
CA ALA A 368 -32.21 -12.11 -8.13
C ALA A 368 -31.34 -12.72 -9.24
N VAL A 369 -30.21 -12.09 -9.59
CA VAL A 369 -29.23 -12.63 -10.54
C VAL A 369 -28.63 -13.93 -10.04
N ASN A 370 -28.38 -14.07 -8.73
CA ASN A 370 -27.82 -15.28 -8.13
C ASN A 370 -28.89 -16.38 -7.94
N THR A 371 -30.17 -16.02 -7.82
CA THR A 371 -31.30 -16.96 -7.78
C THR A 371 -31.62 -17.46 -9.18
N GLU A 372 -31.56 -16.58 -10.18
CA GLU A 372 -31.68 -16.94 -11.58
C GLU A 372 -30.47 -17.76 -12.05
N ALA A 373 -29.25 -17.38 -11.66
CA ALA A 373 -28.06 -18.19 -11.91
C ALA A 373 -28.16 -19.55 -11.21
N LYS A 374 -28.60 -19.62 -9.95
CA LYS A 374 -28.85 -20.90 -9.26
C LYS A 374 -29.93 -21.73 -9.95
N ARG A 375 -30.97 -21.11 -10.49
CA ARG A 375 -32.03 -21.79 -11.24
C ARG A 375 -31.51 -22.35 -12.55
N VAL A 376 -30.77 -21.54 -13.32
CA VAL A 376 -30.09 -21.95 -14.56
C VAL A 376 -29.07 -23.06 -14.29
N TYR A 377 -28.30 -22.97 -13.20
CA TYR A 377 -27.36 -24.02 -12.79
C TYR A 377 -28.07 -25.28 -12.32
N ALA A 378 -29.19 -25.19 -11.60
CA ALA A 378 -29.98 -26.35 -11.19
C ALA A 378 -30.71 -27.02 -12.37
N GLU A 379 -31.12 -26.25 -13.39
CA GLU A 379 -31.65 -26.77 -14.66
C GLU A 379 -30.54 -27.44 -15.48
N GLN A 380 -29.32 -26.88 -15.51
CA GLN A 380 -28.15 -27.51 -16.13
C GLN A 380 -27.68 -28.77 -15.38
N GLU A 381 -27.79 -28.80 -14.05
CA GLU A 381 -27.41 -29.94 -13.21
C GLU A 381 -28.38 -31.12 -13.40
N LYS A 382 -29.66 -30.84 -13.68
CA LYS A 382 -30.65 -31.87 -14.09
C LYS A 382 -30.42 -32.41 -15.51
N LEU A 383 -29.70 -31.69 -16.36
CA LEU A 383 -29.34 -32.11 -17.72
C LEU A 383 -28.03 -32.91 -17.76
N LEU A 384 -27.29 -32.98 -16.64
CA LEU A 384 -26.06 -33.76 -16.54
C LEU A 384 -26.38 -35.18 -16.07
N PRO A 385 -26.05 -36.23 -16.84
CA PRO A 385 -26.29 -37.61 -16.40
C PRO A 385 -25.40 -37.93 -15.19
N THR A 386 -26.05 -38.25 -14.07
CA THR A 386 -25.39 -38.67 -12.82
C THR A 386 -24.72 -40.03 -13.00
N VAL A 387 -23.42 -40.02 -13.30
CA VAL A 387 -22.59 -41.22 -13.20
C VAL A 387 -21.92 -41.21 -11.83
N ALA A 388 -22.32 -42.13 -10.96
CA ALA A 388 -21.65 -42.38 -9.68
C ALA A 388 -20.20 -42.85 -9.96
N GLN A 389 -19.20 -42.09 -9.49
CA GLN A 389 -17.79 -42.44 -9.67
C GLN A 389 -17.23 -43.13 -8.42
N ASP A 390 -17.50 -44.43 -8.29
CA ASP A 390 -16.68 -45.36 -7.50
C ASP A 390 -15.59 -46.00 -8.37
N LYS A 391 -14.84 -45.19 -9.13
CA LYS A 391 -13.64 -45.68 -9.85
C LYS A 391 -12.49 -44.70 -9.73
N PRO A 392 -11.26 -45.18 -9.41
CA PRO A 392 -10.07 -44.35 -9.48
C PRO A 392 -9.93 -43.78 -10.89
N LEU A 393 -9.57 -42.49 -10.95
CA LEU A 393 -9.43 -41.74 -12.19
C LEU A 393 -8.54 -42.49 -13.19
N ASP A 394 -9.07 -42.65 -14.40
CA ASP A 394 -8.40 -43.31 -15.54
C ASP A 394 -6.97 -42.75 -15.70
N PRO A 395 -5.93 -43.61 -15.75
CA PRO A 395 -4.56 -43.21 -16.00
C PRO A 395 -4.42 -42.28 -17.21
N ILE A 396 -5.25 -42.46 -18.25
CA ILE A 396 -5.27 -41.63 -19.45
C ILE A 396 -5.74 -40.20 -19.15
N ALA A 397 -6.72 -40.02 -18.24
CA ALA A 397 -7.20 -38.70 -17.83
C ALA A 397 -6.18 -37.96 -16.95
N THR A 398 -5.43 -38.69 -16.14
CA THR A 398 -4.32 -38.15 -15.34
C THR A 398 -3.16 -37.73 -16.24
N GLU A 399 -2.85 -38.53 -17.27
CA GLU A 399 -1.87 -38.20 -18.30
C GLU A 399 -2.32 -36.98 -19.12
N HIS A 400 -3.61 -36.87 -19.44
CA HIS A 400 -4.17 -35.71 -20.15
C HIS A 400 -4.11 -34.41 -19.32
N LEU A 401 -4.37 -34.46 -18.00
CA LEU A 401 -4.24 -33.30 -17.12
C LEU A 401 -2.77 -32.85 -16.96
N GLN A 402 -1.84 -33.79 -16.90
CA GLN A 402 -0.41 -33.50 -16.91
C GLN A 402 0.06 -33.00 -18.28
N ASP A 403 -0.51 -33.49 -19.38
CA ASP A 403 -0.27 -33.02 -20.74
C ASP A 403 -0.82 -31.60 -20.96
N VAL A 404 -2.02 -31.27 -20.47
CA VAL A 404 -2.56 -29.91 -20.48
C VAL A 404 -1.71 -28.97 -19.62
N GLY A 405 -1.30 -29.40 -18.42
CA GLY A 405 -0.38 -28.64 -17.57
C GLY A 405 0.97 -28.40 -18.25
N ARG A 406 1.53 -29.41 -18.94
CA ARG A 406 2.75 -29.28 -19.74
C ARG A 406 2.57 -28.39 -20.96
N ARG A 407 1.46 -28.49 -21.69
CA ARG A 407 1.13 -27.64 -22.85
C ARG A 407 0.93 -26.18 -22.46
N VAL A 408 0.36 -25.90 -21.29
CA VAL A 408 0.24 -24.54 -20.74
C VAL A 408 1.61 -23.98 -20.34
N LEU A 409 2.50 -24.80 -19.76
CA LEU A 409 3.88 -24.40 -19.47
C LEU A 409 4.69 -24.20 -20.76
N ILE A 410 4.53 -25.07 -21.76
CA ILE A 410 5.14 -24.92 -23.09
C ILE A 410 4.61 -23.65 -23.76
N LEU A 411 3.30 -23.37 -23.74
CA LEU A 411 2.71 -22.13 -24.25
C LEU A 411 3.28 -20.90 -23.54
N ARG A 412 3.37 -20.91 -22.21
CA ARG A 412 3.99 -19.83 -21.43
C ARG A 412 5.46 -19.62 -21.81
N ASP A 413 6.21 -20.70 -21.98
CA ASP A 413 7.64 -20.64 -22.29
C ASP A 413 7.90 -20.33 -23.77
N THR A 414 7.03 -20.73 -24.70
CA THR A 414 7.05 -20.28 -26.12
C THR A 414 6.63 -18.83 -26.25
N THR A 415 5.71 -18.35 -25.41
CA THR A 415 5.33 -16.92 -25.38
C THR A 415 6.47 -16.07 -24.79
N LYS A 416 7.21 -16.60 -23.79
CA LYS A 416 8.46 -16.00 -23.30
C LYS A 416 9.56 -16.02 -24.37
N ARG A 417 9.79 -17.14 -25.06
CA ARG A 417 10.79 -17.25 -26.13
C ARG A 417 10.43 -16.44 -27.37
N SER A 418 9.16 -16.28 -27.73
CA SER A 418 8.73 -15.40 -28.82
C SER A 418 8.87 -13.93 -28.44
N ARG A 419 8.74 -13.60 -27.14
CA ARG A 419 9.03 -12.25 -26.62
C ARG A 419 10.53 -11.97 -26.62
N MET A 420 11.35 -12.93 -26.20
CA MET A 420 12.82 -12.83 -26.26
C MET A 420 13.34 -12.83 -27.70
N LYS A 421 12.78 -13.63 -28.63
CA LYS A 421 13.11 -13.55 -30.06
C LYS A 421 12.70 -12.22 -30.70
N LYS A 422 11.58 -11.62 -30.30
CA LYS A 422 11.20 -10.27 -30.76
C LYS A 422 12.11 -9.19 -30.19
N GLU A 423 12.59 -9.35 -28.95
CA GLU A 423 13.58 -8.47 -28.32
C GLU A 423 14.99 -8.65 -28.95
N ASP A 424 15.38 -9.87 -29.32
CA ASP A 424 16.65 -10.18 -30.01
C ASP A 424 16.61 -9.79 -31.50
N GLU A 425 15.49 -9.98 -32.21
CA GLU A 425 15.29 -9.52 -33.61
C GLU A 425 15.20 -7.99 -33.73
N GLN A 426 14.76 -7.30 -32.67
CA GLN A 426 14.84 -5.83 -32.59
C GLN A 426 16.26 -5.35 -32.29
N ASN A 427 17.06 -6.11 -31.54
CA ASN A 427 18.47 -5.79 -31.28
C ASN A 427 19.44 -6.21 -32.40
N LEU A 428 19.09 -7.20 -33.23
CA LEU A 428 19.90 -7.65 -34.39
C LEU A 428 19.69 -6.81 -35.67
N LYS A 429 18.67 -5.95 -35.71
CA LYS A 429 18.40 -5.03 -36.85
C LYS A 429 19.28 -3.77 -36.88
N GLN A 430 20.24 -3.65 -35.96
CA GLN A 430 21.40 -2.78 -36.17
C GLN A 430 22.63 -3.64 -36.45
N SER A 431 22.93 -3.83 -37.74
CA SER A 431 24.21 -4.40 -38.19
C SER A 431 24.88 -3.46 -39.19
N PRO A 432 26.21 -3.26 -39.10
CA PRO A 432 26.96 -2.31 -39.92
C PRO A 432 27.23 -2.85 -41.33
N LYS A 433 27.32 -1.92 -42.30
CA LYS A 433 27.59 -2.17 -43.74
C LYS A 433 28.86 -2.98 -44.00
N ARG A 434 28.81 -3.94 -44.95
CA ARG A 434 29.89 -4.17 -45.94
C ARG A 434 29.42 -4.90 -47.22
N VAL A 435 29.94 -4.40 -48.34
CA VAL A 435 29.80 -4.75 -49.79
C VAL A 435 30.54 -6.08 -50.09
N ILE A 436 30.32 -6.95 -51.10
CA ILE A 436 30.35 -6.86 -52.60
C ILE A 436 29.86 -8.23 -53.24
N PRO A 437 29.89 -8.48 -54.57
CA PRO A 437 28.81 -8.42 -55.57
C PRO A 437 28.34 -9.79 -56.12
N SER A 438 27.17 -9.85 -56.77
CA SER A 438 26.76 -11.02 -57.57
C SER A 438 26.99 -10.80 -59.07
N ARG A 439 27.37 -11.90 -59.73
CA ARG A 439 27.91 -12.05 -61.07
C ARG A 439 26.87 -12.81 -61.91
N PHE A 440 26.55 -12.25 -63.07
CA PHE A 440 25.79 -12.78 -64.22
C PHE A 440 24.31 -12.35 -64.40
N PRO A 441 23.94 -12.00 -65.65
CA PRO A 441 22.68 -11.37 -66.02
C PRO A 441 21.72 -12.36 -66.71
N GLU A 442 20.42 -12.06 -66.73
CA GLU A 442 19.49 -12.53 -67.77
C GLU A 442 18.23 -11.65 -67.66
N VAL A 443 18.07 -10.68 -68.56
CA VAL A 443 17.47 -10.75 -69.91
C VAL A 443 15.95 -10.57 -69.86
N THR A 444 15.59 -9.49 -70.54
CA THR A 444 14.32 -8.88 -70.92
C THR A 444 13.29 -9.85 -71.50
N THR A 445 12.01 -9.56 -71.31
CA THR A 445 11.04 -9.54 -72.42
C THR A 445 10.00 -8.47 -72.19
N ASP A 446 9.71 -7.78 -73.30
CA ASP A 446 8.93 -6.57 -73.50
C ASP A 446 7.42 -6.84 -73.70
N LEU A 447 6.68 -5.72 -73.80
CA LEU A 447 5.37 -5.51 -74.46
C LEU A 447 4.11 -5.79 -73.61
N ASP A 448 3.09 -4.94 -73.53
CA ASP A 448 2.76 -3.61 -74.08
C ASP A 448 1.47 -3.11 -73.38
N GLU A 449 1.28 -1.77 -73.30
CA GLU A 449 0.01 -1.00 -73.23
C GLU A 449 -0.94 -1.19 -72.02
N GLU A 450 -1.68 -0.23 -71.48
CA GLU A 450 -1.79 1.24 -71.54
C GLU A 450 -2.60 1.59 -70.25
N ASP A 451 -2.15 2.55 -69.42
CA ASP A 451 -2.99 3.67 -68.95
C ASP A 451 -2.29 4.55 -67.90
N ALA A 452 -2.55 5.84 -68.05
CA ALA A 452 -1.77 6.94 -67.52
C ALA A 452 -2.11 7.37 -66.09
N SER A 453 -1.04 7.70 -65.36
CA SER A 453 -0.90 8.81 -64.41
C SER A 453 -1.76 8.86 -63.14
N GLU A 454 -1.17 8.43 -62.02
CA GLU A 454 -1.19 9.25 -60.80
C GLU A 454 0.23 9.22 -60.20
N ALA A 455 0.90 10.37 -60.29
CA ALA A 455 2.33 10.51 -59.99
C ALA A 455 2.60 10.55 -58.47
N ASP A 456 3.61 9.78 -58.09
CA ASP A 456 4.51 9.92 -56.94
C ASP A 456 4.25 11.10 -55.98
N ARG A 457 3.79 10.78 -54.76
CA ARG A 457 4.23 11.48 -53.56
C ARG A 457 5.22 10.60 -52.83
N VAL A 458 6.50 10.83 -53.14
CA VAL A 458 7.64 10.34 -52.35
C VAL A 458 7.53 10.95 -50.95
N GLU A 459 7.33 10.11 -49.93
CA GLU A 459 7.60 10.50 -48.55
C GLU A 459 9.11 10.74 -48.41
N VAL A 460 9.48 12.02 -48.36
CA VAL A 460 10.85 12.44 -48.05
C VAL A 460 11.00 12.39 -46.54
N ASP A 461 11.80 11.44 -46.05
CA ASP A 461 12.22 11.32 -44.66
C ASP A 461 13.13 12.54 -44.35
N GLU A 462 12.56 13.64 -43.86
CA GLU A 462 13.28 14.88 -43.53
C GLU A 462 14.08 14.72 -42.22
N ASP A 463 15.31 15.26 -42.19
CA ASP A 463 16.22 15.21 -41.05
C ASP A 463 15.59 15.85 -39.78
N PRO A 464 15.55 15.16 -38.63
CA PRO A 464 14.98 15.68 -37.38
C PRO A 464 15.53 17.04 -36.95
N ALA A 465 16.81 17.34 -37.25
CA ALA A 465 17.40 18.64 -36.92
C ALA A 465 16.84 19.79 -37.79
N VAL A 466 16.41 19.49 -39.01
CA VAL A 466 15.76 20.45 -39.92
C VAL A 466 14.32 20.71 -39.49
N MET A 467 13.61 19.67 -39.04
CA MET A 467 12.26 19.80 -38.47
C MET A 467 12.26 20.61 -37.18
N GLU A 468 13.18 20.35 -36.26
CA GLU A 468 13.30 21.11 -35.02
C GLU A 468 13.66 22.58 -35.26
N GLY A 469 14.49 22.85 -36.28
CA GLY A 469 14.78 24.21 -36.75
C GLY A 469 13.59 24.92 -37.38
N ARG A 470 12.74 24.21 -38.16
CA ARG A 470 11.50 24.77 -38.74
C ARG A 470 10.47 25.09 -37.66
N ILE A 471 10.27 24.20 -36.68
CA ILE A 471 9.32 24.42 -35.59
C ILE A 471 9.77 25.58 -34.69
N ALA A 472 11.06 25.66 -34.36
CA ALA A 472 11.61 26.80 -33.62
C ALA A 472 11.46 28.12 -34.39
N THR A 473 11.71 28.12 -35.70
CA THR A 473 11.53 29.31 -36.55
C THR A 473 10.06 29.73 -36.62
N MET A 474 9.14 28.77 -36.79
CA MET A 474 7.70 29.02 -36.83
C MET A 474 7.17 29.57 -35.49
N LEU A 475 7.60 29.01 -34.35
CA LEU A 475 7.17 29.46 -33.03
C LEU A 475 7.75 30.83 -32.64
N MET A 476 8.97 31.17 -33.06
CA MET A 476 9.64 32.43 -32.72
C MET A 476 9.18 33.64 -33.55
N ASP A 477 8.48 33.41 -34.67
CA ASP A 477 8.03 34.49 -35.55
C ASP A 477 6.85 35.26 -34.94
N GLN A 478 7.01 36.57 -34.69
CA GLN A 478 6.03 37.40 -33.99
C GLN A 478 4.83 37.81 -34.86
N GLU A 479 4.89 37.59 -36.18
CA GLU A 479 3.83 37.98 -37.12
C GLU A 479 3.32 36.77 -37.92
N TRP A 480 2.37 36.04 -37.33
CA TRP A 480 1.60 35.02 -38.05
C TRP A 480 0.49 35.70 -38.88
N ASP A 481 0.83 36.28 -40.03
CA ASP A 481 -0.19 36.71 -41.00
C ASP A 481 -0.77 35.47 -41.70
N THR A 482 -1.90 35.00 -41.19
CA THR A 482 -2.58 33.80 -41.68
C THR A 482 -3.63 34.10 -42.75
N ARG A 483 -3.83 35.37 -43.15
CA ARG A 483 -4.90 35.79 -44.07
C ARG A 483 -4.81 35.19 -45.48
N GLY A 484 -3.62 34.75 -45.90
CA GLY A 484 -3.37 34.14 -47.22
C GLY A 484 -3.17 32.62 -47.19
N TRP A 485 -3.44 31.95 -46.07
CA TRP A 485 -3.20 30.51 -45.95
C TRP A 485 -4.31 29.71 -46.62
N ASN A 486 -3.95 28.57 -47.21
CA ASN A 486 -4.89 27.61 -47.75
C ASN A 486 -5.18 26.48 -46.74
N THR A 487 -6.26 25.72 -46.96
CA THR A 487 -6.72 24.62 -46.09
C THR A 487 -5.61 23.63 -45.76
N THR A 488 -4.82 23.20 -46.75
CA THR A 488 -3.69 22.27 -46.53
C THR A 488 -2.67 22.82 -45.54
N LYS A 489 -2.28 24.09 -45.70
CA LYS A 489 -1.31 24.73 -44.79
C LYS A 489 -1.87 24.85 -43.37
N ILE A 490 -3.17 25.14 -43.24
CA ILE A 490 -3.85 25.19 -41.94
C ILE A 490 -3.80 23.81 -41.27
N HIS A 491 -4.19 22.75 -41.97
CA HIS A 491 -4.19 21.37 -41.43
C HIS A 491 -2.79 20.93 -40.99
N THR A 492 -1.79 21.09 -41.86
CA THR A 492 -0.39 20.76 -41.53
C THR A 492 0.12 21.53 -40.31
N THR A 493 -0.31 22.79 -40.16
CA THR A 493 0.08 23.60 -39.01
C THR A 493 -0.58 23.09 -37.72
N VAL A 494 -1.86 22.71 -37.76
CA VAL A 494 -2.54 22.11 -36.60
C VAL A 494 -1.84 20.83 -36.16
N ASP A 495 -1.48 19.94 -37.10
CA ASP A 495 -0.76 18.70 -36.79
C ASP A 495 0.62 18.97 -36.17
N THR A 496 1.35 19.95 -36.72
CA THR A 496 2.66 20.37 -36.18
C THR A 496 2.52 20.89 -34.74
N LEU A 497 1.49 21.69 -34.46
CA LEU A 497 1.23 22.22 -33.13
C LEU A 497 0.84 21.11 -32.14
N TYR A 498 0.05 20.12 -32.57
CA TYR A 498 -0.25 18.94 -31.75
C TYR A 498 1.01 18.16 -31.39
N GLU A 499 1.88 17.93 -32.37
CA GLU A 499 3.14 17.21 -32.18
C GLU A 499 4.07 17.96 -31.22
N GLU A 500 4.20 19.28 -31.37
CA GLU A 500 4.99 20.11 -30.46
C GLU A 500 4.44 20.06 -29.02
N ILE A 501 3.11 20.14 -28.84
CA ILE A 501 2.49 20.07 -27.50
C ILE A 501 2.69 18.69 -26.87
N GLU A 502 2.61 17.61 -27.65
CA GLU A 502 2.81 16.24 -27.16
C GLU A 502 4.28 15.99 -26.79
N ASN A 503 5.21 16.35 -27.66
CA ASN A 503 6.61 15.90 -27.57
C ASN A 503 7.56 16.88 -26.89
N SER A 504 7.34 18.19 -27.00
CA SER A 504 8.31 19.20 -26.54
C SER A 504 8.54 19.16 -25.03
N GLU A 505 9.80 19.18 -24.61
CA GLU A 505 10.17 19.22 -23.19
C GLU A 505 10.06 20.63 -22.59
N ASP A 506 10.10 21.68 -23.41
CA ASP A 506 10.00 23.07 -22.97
C ASP A 506 8.54 23.53 -22.79
N ASP A 507 8.18 23.81 -21.53
CA ASP A 507 6.87 24.33 -21.14
C ASP A 507 6.48 25.62 -21.88
N SER A 508 7.45 26.48 -22.18
CA SER A 508 7.23 27.75 -22.86
C SER A 508 6.80 27.53 -24.32
N ARG A 509 7.48 26.60 -25.01
CA ARG A 509 7.15 26.21 -26.39
C ARG A 509 5.77 25.55 -26.46
N ARG A 510 5.43 24.65 -25.53
CA ARG A 510 4.10 24.04 -25.49
C ARG A 510 2.99 25.06 -25.26
N LYS A 511 3.21 26.01 -24.35
CA LYS A 511 2.23 27.07 -24.07
C LYS A 511 2.03 28.00 -25.27
N LEU A 512 3.11 28.32 -25.98
CA LEU A 512 3.08 29.10 -27.20
C LEU A 512 2.33 28.35 -28.30
N ALA A 513 2.66 27.08 -28.54
CA ALA A 513 1.95 26.23 -29.51
C ALA A 513 0.44 26.13 -29.22
N THR A 514 0.07 25.99 -27.94
CA THR A 514 -1.34 26.00 -27.50
C THR A 514 -2.03 27.33 -27.82
N THR A 515 -1.35 28.45 -27.57
CA THR A 515 -1.88 29.80 -27.84
C THR A 515 -2.08 30.02 -29.35
N MET A 516 -1.15 29.53 -30.16
CA MET A 516 -1.20 29.65 -31.61
C MET A 516 -2.30 28.79 -32.22
N LEU A 517 -2.52 27.59 -31.68
CA LEU A 517 -3.64 26.73 -32.04
C LEU A 517 -4.97 27.44 -31.80
N LEU A 518 -5.17 28.04 -30.62
CA LEU A 518 -6.36 28.81 -30.30
C LEU A 518 -6.56 29.97 -31.28
N ARG A 519 -5.47 30.67 -31.64
CA ARG A 519 -5.55 31.76 -32.62
C ARG A 519 -5.99 31.28 -34.01
N LEU A 520 -5.57 30.09 -34.43
CA LEU A 520 -6.03 29.50 -35.69
C LEU A 520 -7.53 29.18 -35.64
N LEU A 521 -8.01 28.62 -34.53
CA LEU A 521 -9.44 28.34 -34.33
C LEU A 521 -10.30 29.62 -34.33
N GLU A 522 -9.78 30.73 -33.79
CA GLU A 522 -10.45 32.03 -33.84
C GLU A 522 -10.52 32.66 -35.23
N THR A 523 -9.60 32.30 -36.14
CA THR A 523 -9.38 33.01 -37.41
C THR A 523 -9.80 32.22 -38.64
N HIS A 524 -9.84 30.89 -38.58
CA HIS A 524 -10.09 30.01 -39.73
C HIS A 524 -11.13 28.94 -39.41
N GLU A 525 -12.23 28.90 -40.18
CA GLU A 525 -13.27 27.86 -40.07
C GLU A 525 -12.72 26.47 -40.42
N ASP A 526 -11.88 26.36 -41.46
CA ASP A 526 -11.17 25.12 -41.82
C ASP A 526 -10.39 24.50 -40.65
N ALA A 527 -9.83 25.33 -39.75
CA ALA A 527 -9.12 24.84 -38.57
C ALA A 527 -10.09 24.20 -37.55
N VAL A 528 -11.29 24.78 -37.41
CA VAL A 528 -12.34 24.25 -36.52
C VAL A 528 -12.81 22.89 -37.02
N ASP A 529 -13.13 22.77 -38.30
CA ASP A 529 -13.57 21.52 -38.94
C ASP A 529 -12.50 20.42 -38.82
N TYR A 530 -11.23 20.77 -39.06
CA TYR A 530 -10.14 19.81 -38.97
C TYR A 530 -9.88 19.34 -37.53
N VAL A 531 -9.95 20.25 -36.55
CA VAL A 531 -9.84 19.85 -35.14
C VAL A 531 -11.03 19.00 -34.72
N GLU A 532 -12.25 19.32 -35.15
CA GLU A 532 -13.45 18.53 -34.83
C GLU A 532 -13.30 17.06 -35.29
N THR A 533 -12.75 16.86 -36.49
CA THR A 533 -12.55 15.52 -37.07
C THR A 533 -11.40 14.74 -36.43
N THR A 534 -10.34 15.40 -35.96
CA THR A 534 -9.14 14.77 -35.38
C THR A 534 -9.24 14.58 -33.85
N LEU A 535 -10.10 15.33 -33.17
CA LEU A 535 -10.29 15.30 -31.72
C LEU A 535 -10.60 13.91 -31.12
N PRO A 536 -11.34 12.99 -31.79
CA PRO A 536 -11.52 11.63 -31.30
C PRO A 536 -10.21 10.86 -31.11
N SER A 537 -9.24 11.04 -32.03
CA SER A 537 -7.91 10.43 -31.93
C SER A 537 -7.14 10.99 -30.73
N LEU A 538 -7.19 12.31 -30.57
CA LEU A 538 -6.56 13.00 -29.44
C LEU A 538 -7.17 12.58 -28.10
N THR A 539 -8.49 12.43 -28.05
CA THR A 539 -9.23 11.93 -26.87
C THR A 539 -8.81 10.50 -26.51
N ASN A 540 -8.60 9.63 -27.50
CA ASN A 540 -8.13 8.27 -27.24
C ASN A 540 -6.70 8.23 -26.69
N LYS A 541 -5.83 9.17 -27.11
CA LYS A 541 -4.50 9.36 -26.49
C LYS A 541 -4.61 9.89 -25.06
N ALA A 542 -5.44 10.91 -24.82
CA ALA A 542 -5.62 11.56 -23.53
C ALA A 542 -6.11 10.61 -22.41
N PHE A 543 -7.05 9.73 -22.75
CA PHE A 543 -7.69 8.83 -21.78
C PHE A 543 -7.18 7.40 -21.87
N ARG A 544 -5.95 7.20 -22.39
CA ARG A 544 -5.33 5.89 -22.49
C ARG A 544 -5.05 5.33 -21.09
N THR A 545 -5.12 4.00 -20.96
CA THR A 545 -4.78 3.32 -19.72
C THR A 545 -3.31 3.56 -19.35
N LEU A 546 -3.08 4.08 -18.15
CA LEU A 546 -1.73 4.33 -17.62
C LEU A 546 -1.02 3.02 -17.32
N SER A 547 0.24 2.91 -17.75
CA SER A 547 1.07 1.73 -17.53
C SER A 547 2.55 2.13 -17.41
N LYS A 548 3.41 1.19 -17.01
CA LYS A 548 4.87 1.37 -17.05
C LYS A 548 5.45 1.47 -18.46
N LEU A 549 4.73 0.95 -19.46
CA LEU A 549 5.22 0.86 -20.85
C LEU A 549 4.82 2.08 -21.69
N THR A 550 3.99 2.95 -21.13
CA THR A 550 3.50 4.16 -21.79
C THR A 550 4.19 5.38 -21.23
N ASP A 551 4.51 6.33 -22.10
CA ASP A 551 4.97 7.64 -21.68
C ASP A 551 3.79 8.44 -21.10
N ASN A 552 3.62 8.32 -19.78
CA ASN A 552 2.51 8.94 -19.08
C ASN A 552 2.63 10.48 -19.08
N THR A 553 3.84 11.03 -19.24
CA THR A 553 4.06 12.48 -19.37
C THR A 553 3.39 13.00 -20.64
N LYS A 554 3.58 12.32 -21.77
CA LYS A 554 2.91 12.66 -23.03
C LYS A 554 1.39 12.56 -22.91
N ILE A 555 0.88 11.52 -22.24
CA ILE A 555 -0.57 11.38 -21.98
C ILE A 555 -1.08 12.60 -21.21
N PHE A 556 -0.41 13.02 -20.14
CA PHE A 556 -0.82 14.17 -19.35
C PHE A 556 -0.74 15.50 -20.12
N ARG A 557 0.24 15.66 -21.02
CA ARG A 557 0.30 16.83 -21.94
C ARG A 557 -0.91 16.85 -22.89
N VAL A 558 -1.29 15.69 -23.43
CA VAL A 558 -2.47 15.59 -24.30
C VAL A 558 -3.76 15.85 -23.52
N VAL A 559 -3.88 15.42 -22.27
CA VAL A 559 -5.03 15.75 -21.40
C VAL A 559 -5.17 17.26 -21.19
N LEU A 560 -4.05 17.96 -20.97
CA LEU A 560 -4.04 19.42 -20.86
C LEU A 560 -4.54 20.08 -22.15
N LEU A 561 -4.08 19.61 -23.32
CA LEU A 561 -4.57 20.10 -24.60
C LEU A 561 -6.08 19.86 -24.79
N VAL A 562 -6.57 18.65 -24.49
CA VAL A 562 -8.01 18.35 -24.56
C VAL A 562 -8.83 19.25 -23.62
N SER A 563 -8.28 19.63 -22.47
CA SER A 563 -8.97 20.55 -21.54
C SER A 563 -9.12 21.97 -22.11
N VAL A 564 -8.13 22.45 -22.87
CA VAL A 564 -8.20 23.75 -23.57
C VAL A 564 -9.23 23.70 -24.70
N LEU A 565 -9.29 22.57 -25.42
CA LEU A 565 -10.24 22.37 -26.52
C LEU A 565 -11.68 22.10 -26.03
N ALA A 566 -11.86 21.81 -24.74
CA ALA A 566 -13.17 21.42 -24.20
C ALA A 566 -14.22 22.52 -24.28
N GLU A 567 -13.81 23.77 -24.25
CA GLU A 567 -14.69 24.94 -24.44
C GLU A 567 -15.28 24.99 -25.85
N TRP A 568 -14.47 24.67 -26.86
CA TRP A 568 -14.83 24.77 -28.27
C TRP A 568 -15.62 23.54 -28.76
N PHE A 569 -15.24 22.36 -28.28
CA PHE A 569 -15.71 21.08 -28.85
C PHE A 569 -16.45 20.21 -27.83
N THR A 570 -17.26 20.83 -26.99
CA THR A 570 -17.96 20.14 -25.89
C THR A 570 -18.91 19.03 -26.41
N SER A 571 -19.55 19.24 -27.56
CA SER A 571 -20.42 18.27 -28.23
C SER A 571 -19.68 16.98 -28.61
N VAL A 572 -18.50 17.10 -29.22
CA VAL A 572 -17.66 15.99 -29.63
C VAL A 572 -17.15 15.22 -28.42
N LEU A 573 -16.69 15.92 -27.39
CA LEU A 573 -16.21 15.29 -26.16
C LEU A 573 -17.30 14.50 -25.45
N SER A 574 -18.54 15.00 -25.45
CA SER A 574 -19.69 14.25 -24.91
C SER A 574 -19.92 12.95 -25.69
N ASN A 575 -19.88 12.99 -27.03
CA ASN A 575 -19.99 11.78 -27.87
C ASN A 575 -18.86 10.78 -27.61
N GLN A 576 -17.65 11.26 -27.29
CA GLN A 576 -16.50 10.42 -26.95
C GLN A 576 -16.51 9.90 -25.50
N SER A 577 -17.62 10.10 -24.78
CA SER A 577 -17.79 9.70 -23.37
C SER A 577 -16.72 10.29 -22.45
N ALA A 578 -16.29 11.53 -22.73
CA ALA A 578 -15.25 12.22 -21.96
C ALA A 578 -15.59 12.31 -20.47
N VAL A 579 -16.87 12.47 -20.10
CA VAL A 579 -17.30 12.45 -18.70
C VAL A 579 -16.93 11.13 -18.01
N THR A 580 -17.29 9.99 -18.61
CA THR A 580 -16.99 8.68 -18.03
C THR A 580 -15.49 8.43 -17.94
N LYS A 581 -14.74 8.83 -18.97
CA LYS A 581 -13.28 8.68 -19.03
C LYS A 581 -12.58 9.56 -17.98
N SER A 582 -12.98 10.82 -17.81
CA SER A 582 -12.45 11.73 -16.78
C SER A 582 -12.74 11.23 -15.37
N ILE A 583 -13.98 10.79 -15.10
CA ILE A 583 -14.35 10.19 -13.80
C ILE A 583 -13.47 8.97 -13.53
N THR A 584 -13.33 8.07 -14.52
CA THR A 584 -12.50 6.86 -14.40
C THR A 584 -11.05 7.22 -14.09
N CYS A 585 -10.45 8.21 -14.76
CA CYS A 585 -9.08 8.64 -14.48
C CYS A 585 -8.91 9.22 -13.07
N LEU A 586 -9.83 10.10 -12.65
CA LEU A 586 -9.77 10.77 -11.34
C LEU A 586 -9.99 9.81 -10.17
N GLN A 587 -10.91 8.85 -10.33
CA GLN A 587 -11.32 7.93 -9.27
C GLN A 587 -10.69 6.55 -9.38
N ARG A 588 -9.81 6.28 -10.36
CA ARG A 588 -9.32 4.91 -10.59
C ARG A 588 -8.70 4.29 -9.36
N GLU A 589 -7.92 5.08 -8.63
CA GLU A 589 -7.24 4.65 -7.42
C GLU A 589 -8.23 4.26 -6.33
N THR A 590 -9.22 5.12 -6.06
CA THR A 590 -10.26 4.89 -5.05
C THR A 590 -11.19 3.75 -5.45
N GLU A 591 -11.51 3.63 -6.75
CA GLU A 591 -12.29 2.52 -7.32
C GLU A 591 -11.58 1.17 -7.12
N LEU A 592 -10.28 1.09 -7.43
CA LEU A 592 -9.50 -0.15 -7.24
C LEU A 592 -9.41 -0.52 -5.77
N CYS A 593 -9.17 0.44 -4.88
CA CYS A 593 -9.20 0.21 -3.43
C CYS A 593 -10.57 -0.30 -2.96
N ALA A 594 -11.66 0.36 -3.38
CA ALA A 594 -13.02 -0.04 -3.03
C ALA A 594 -13.35 -1.44 -3.53
N ARG A 595 -12.93 -1.80 -4.75
CA ARG A 595 -13.14 -3.13 -5.33
C ARG A 595 -12.32 -4.21 -4.62
N ILE A 596 -11.07 -3.92 -4.22
CA ILE A 596 -10.26 -4.84 -3.41
C ILE A 596 -10.95 -5.09 -2.07
N LEU A 597 -11.40 -4.04 -1.38
CA LEU A 597 -12.14 -4.14 -0.13
C LEU A 597 -13.43 -4.94 -0.31
N GLN A 598 -14.27 -4.57 -1.27
CA GLN A 598 -15.52 -5.26 -1.56
C GLN A 598 -15.29 -6.74 -1.89
N HIS A 599 -14.24 -7.07 -2.66
CA HIS A 599 -13.89 -8.44 -2.97
C HIS A 599 -13.40 -9.20 -1.75
N HIS A 600 -12.62 -8.57 -0.88
CA HIS A 600 -12.20 -9.15 0.40
C HIS A 600 -13.42 -9.51 1.27
N TRP A 601 -14.37 -8.58 1.42
CA TRP A 601 -15.63 -8.83 2.14
C TRP A 601 -16.47 -9.94 1.50
N ARG A 602 -16.57 -9.98 0.17
CA ARG A 602 -17.21 -11.07 -0.57
C ARG A 602 -16.49 -12.40 -0.35
N GLY A 603 -15.17 -12.38 -0.17
CA GLY A 603 -14.37 -13.55 0.19
C GLY A 603 -14.75 -14.12 1.54
N VAL A 604 -14.96 -13.27 2.54
CA VAL A 604 -15.43 -13.71 3.86
C VAL A 604 -16.80 -14.41 3.75
N LEU A 605 -17.74 -13.84 2.98
CA LEU A 605 -19.05 -14.46 2.75
C LEU A 605 -18.96 -15.75 1.91
N PHE A 606 -18.09 -15.75 0.91
CA PHE A 606 -17.82 -16.89 0.05
C PHE A 606 -17.25 -18.06 0.88
N GLU A 607 -16.25 -17.82 1.72
CA GLU A 607 -15.67 -18.86 2.59
C GLU A 607 -16.67 -19.41 3.58
N ARG A 608 -17.52 -18.56 4.17
CA ARG A 608 -18.65 -19.02 5.01
C ARG A 608 -19.60 -19.93 4.23
N THR A 609 -19.95 -19.55 3.00
CA THR A 609 -20.87 -20.32 2.15
C THR A 609 -20.27 -21.65 1.71
N VAL A 610 -18.98 -21.65 1.36
CA VAL A 610 -18.23 -22.84 0.95
C VAL A 610 -18.00 -23.80 2.12
N SER A 611 -17.83 -23.27 3.34
CA SER A 611 -17.62 -24.07 4.55
C SER A 611 -18.93 -24.65 5.11
N GLN A 612 -20.07 -24.00 4.86
CA GLN A 612 -21.39 -24.47 5.29
C GLN A 612 -22.02 -25.52 4.36
N ARG A 613 -21.50 -25.66 3.13
CA ARG A 613 -22.04 -26.58 2.13
C ARG A 613 -21.13 -27.77 1.94
N ASP A 614 -21.74 -28.93 1.75
CA ASP A 614 -21.01 -30.18 1.56
C ASP A 614 -20.52 -30.32 0.11
N TYR A 615 -19.52 -29.51 -0.25
CA TYR A 615 -18.84 -29.61 -1.53
C TYR A 615 -17.72 -30.64 -1.47
N ASP A 616 -17.57 -31.40 -2.55
CA ASP A 616 -16.40 -32.24 -2.80
C ASP A 616 -15.09 -31.42 -2.62
N PRO A 617 -14.03 -31.99 -2.01
CA PRO A 617 -12.78 -31.28 -1.75
C PRO A 617 -12.13 -30.66 -2.99
N ILE A 618 -12.25 -31.28 -4.16
CA ILE A 618 -11.69 -30.77 -5.42
C ILE A 618 -12.51 -29.56 -5.89
N VAL A 619 -13.84 -29.63 -5.80
CA VAL A 619 -14.74 -28.52 -6.14
C VAL A 619 -14.50 -27.34 -5.20
N ARG A 620 -14.39 -27.61 -3.89
CA ARG A 620 -14.05 -26.61 -2.87
C ARG A 620 -12.75 -25.89 -3.17
N THR A 621 -11.70 -26.65 -3.49
CA THR A 621 -10.39 -26.10 -3.85
C THR A 621 -10.47 -25.26 -5.12
N ARG A 622 -11.18 -25.72 -6.16
CA ARG A 622 -11.39 -24.95 -7.40
C ARG A 622 -12.10 -23.63 -7.17
N LEU A 623 -13.19 -23.64 -6.38
CA LEU A 623 -13.93 -22.43 -6.05
C LEU A 623 -13.04 -21.42 -5.31
N ARG A 624 -12.23 -21.89 -4.35
CA ARG A 624 -11.27 -21.05 -3.62
C ARG A 624 -10.21 -20.47 -4.55
N SER A 625 -9.64 -21.28 -5.45
CA SER A 625 -8.68 -20.82 -6.45
C SER A 625 -9.28 -19.76 -7.37
N MET A 626 -10.52 -19.94 -7.84
CA MET A 626 -11.22 -18.95 -8.67
C MET A 626 -11.42 -17.62 -7.93
N HIS A 627 -11.82 -17.68 -6.65
CA HIS A 627 -11.98 -16.49 -5.83
C HIS A 627 -10.64 -15.76 -5.60
N MET A 628 -9.57 -16.53 -5.34
CA MET A 628 -8.23 -15.99 -5.12
C MET A 628 -7.64 -15.33 -6.38
N ILE A 629 -7.84 -15.92 -7.56
CA ILE A 629 -7.37 -15.36 -8.83
C ILE A 629 -7.88 -13.93 -9.02
N LYS A 630 -9.14 -13.67 -8.69
CA LYS A 630 -9.72 -12.34 -8.89
C LYS A 630 -9.18 -11.31 -7.90
N PHE A 631 -8.92 -11.72 -6.66
CA PHE A 631 -8.26 -10.86 -5.67
C PHE A 631 -6.82 -10.52 -6.07
N VAL A 632 -6.06 -11.51 -6.55
CA VAL A 632 -4.69 -11.31 -7.07
C VAL A 632 -4.70 -10.39 -8.29
N GLU A 633 -5.66 -10.55 -9.20
CA GLU A 633 -5.82 -9.67 -10.36
C GLU A 633 -6.06 -8.21 -9.94
N LEU A 634 -6.98 -7.95 -9.00
CA LEU A 634 -7.27 -6.60 -8.51
C LEU A 634 -6.06 -5.95 -7.84
N ARG A 635 -5.33 -6.70 -7.00
CA ARG A 635 -4.08 -6.22 -6.39
C ARG A 635 -3.00 -5.94 -7.43
N HIS A 636 -2.89 -6.78 -8.46
CA HIS A 636 -1.97 -6.55 -9.57
C HIS A 636 -2.34 -5.28 -10.35
N GLN A 637 -3.62 -5.06 -10.65
CA GLN A 637 -4.10 -3.83 -11.30
C GLN A 637 -3.77 -2.58 -10.46
N PHE A 638 -3.99 -2.63 -9.14
CA PHE A 638 -3.65 -1.54 -8.23
C PHE A 638 -2.15 -1.24 -8.22
N ARG A 639 -1.32 -2.28 -8.12
CA ARG A 639 0.14 -2.14 -8.19
C ARG A 639 0.61 -1.54 -9.52
N VAL A 640 0.15 -2.08 -10.66
CA VAL A 640 0.55 -1.59 -11.99
C VAL A 640 0.16 -0.12 -12.16
N PHE A 641 -1.03 0.26 -11.70
CA PHE A 641 -1.48 1.65 -11.73
C PHE A 641 -0.60 2.55 -10.85
N ARG A 642 -0.32 2.16 -9.60
CA ARG A 642 0.56 2.90 -8.68
C ARG A 642 1.97 3.08 -9.23
N GLU A 643 2.53 2.04 -9.83
CA GLU A 643 3.85 2.12 -10.41
C GLU A 643 3.90 3.00 -11.67
N ALA A 644 2.78 3.11 -12.41
CA ALA A 644 2.69 3.96 -13.60
C ALA A 644 2.67 5.46 -13.26
N ILE A 645 2.00 5.85 -12.17
CA ILE A 645 1.85 7.26 -11.76
C ILE A 645 2.89 7.68 -10.71
N GLY A 646 3.56 6.73 -10.06
CA GLY A 646 4.53 6.99 -9.02
C GLY A 646 3.91 7.40 -7.67
N PRO A 647 4.74 7.62 -6.65
CA PRO A 647 4.29 7.91 -5.28
C PRO A 647 3.53 9.23 -5.16
N SER A 648 3.81 10.19 -6.05
CA SER A 648 3.14 11.49 -6.09
C SER A 648 1.74 11.44 -6.73
N GLY A 649 1.35 10.30 -7.30
CA GLY A 649 0.07 10.10 -7.98
C GLY A 649 -0.05 10.86 -9.30
N ILE A 650 -1.28 10.98 -9.82
CA ILE A 650 -1.55 11.79 -11.02
C ILE A 650 -1.16 13.25 -10.74
N PRO A 651 -0.38 13.92 -11.61
CA PRO A 651 0.01 15.31 -11.44
C PRO A 651 -1.20 16.24 -11.26
N SER A 652 -1.06 17.26 -10.40
CA SER A 652 -2.15 18.20 -10.12
C SER A 652 -2.66 18.91 -11.38
N SER A 653 -1.76 19.27 -12.31
CA SER A 653 -2.12 19.87 -13.60
C SER A 653 -3.02 18.94 -14.46
N ALA A 654 -2.75 17.63 -14.46
CA ALA A 654 -3.57 16.67 -15.18
C ALA A 654 -4.93 16.45 -14.50
N LYS A 655 -4.97 16.44 -13.15
CA LYS A 655 -6.23 16.41 -12.39
C LYS A 655 -7.09 17.62 -12.71
N GLU A 656 -6.49 18.81 -12.68
CA GLU A 656 -7.15 20.07 -13.05
C GLU A 656 -7.68 20.02 -14.47
N ALA A 657 -6.91 19.52 -15.43
CA ALA A 657 -7.37 19.36 -16.80
C ALA A 657 -8.59 18.43 -16.93
N TYR A 658 -8.62 17.28 -16.23
CA TYR A 658 -9.81 16.41 -16.20
C TYR A 658 -11.03 17.11 -15.59
N ILE A 659 -10.81 17.91 -14.55
CA ILE A 659 -11.82 18.73 -13.87
C ILE A 659 -12.36 19.76 -14.86
N THR A 660 -11.51 20.51 -15.54
CA THR A 660 -11.88 21.50 -16.55
C THR A 660 -12.73 20.89 -17.67
N ILE A 661 -12.37 19.71 -18.17
CA ILE A 661 -13.17 18.98 -19.17
C ILE A 661 -14.58 18.69 -18.65
N LEU A 662 -14.70 18.20 -17.40
CA LEU A 662 -16.00 17.98 -16.75
C LEU A 662 -16.79 19.28 -16.58
N CYS A 663 -16.10 20.38 -16.25
CA CYS A 663 -16.65 21.71 -16.05
C CYS A 663 -17.39 22.19 -17.31
N HIS A 664 -16.72 22.12 -18.47
CA HIS A 664 -17.33 22.51 -19.75
C HIS A 664 -18.49 21.60 -20.14
N LEU A 665 -18.35 20.28 -19.94
CA LEU A 665 -19.41 19.31 -20.23
C LEU A 665 -20.66 19.53 -19.36
N VAL A 666 -20.49 20.01 -18.13
CA VAL A 666 -21.59 20.36 -17.22
C VAL A 666 -22.24 21.70 -17.57
N LYS A 667 -21.43 22.70 -17.93
CA LYS A 667 -21.88 24.08 -18.23
C LYS A 667 -22.58 24.23 -19.59
N LEU A 668 -22.69 23.17 -20.39
CA LEU A 668 -23.35 23.17 -21.71
C LEU A 668 -24.77 23.79 -21.62
N PRO A 669 -25.07 24.86 -22.38
CA PRO A 669 -26.22 25.73 -22.13
C PRO A 669 -27.59 25.02 -22.24
N ARG A 670 -28.48 25.43 -21.33
CA ARG A 670 -29.87 24.95 -21.19
C ARG A 670 -30.87 25.63 -22.16
N GLU A 671 -30.40 26.49 -23.06
CA GLU A 671 -31.32 27.35 -23.81
C GLU A 671 -32.25 26.55 -24.75
N PRO A 672 -33.57 26.84 -24.73
CA PRO A 672 -34.53 26.21 -25.61
C PRO A 672 -34.34 26.72 -27.05
N GLY A 673 -33.68 25.91 -27.89
CA GLY A 673 -33.63 26.13 -29.35
C GLY A 673 -32.26 25.96 -30.02
N SER A 674 -31.16 25.94 -29.25
CA SER A 674 -29.80 25.89 -29.81
C SER A 674 -29.18 24.50 -29.92
N VAL A 675 -29.80 23.48 -29.32
CA VAL A 675 -29.22 22.14 -29.18
C VAL A 675 -30.27 21.07 -29.44
N SER A 676 -29.92 20.03 -30.21
CA SER A 676 -30.83 18.90 -30.49
C SER A 676 -31.27 18.19 -29.21
N ASP A 677 -32.50 17.67 -29.17
CA ASP A 677 -33.03 16.94 -28.01
C ASP A 677 -32.14 15.76 -27.60
N LYS A 678 -31.49 15.12 -28.58
CA LYS A 678 -30.51 14.06 -28.36
C LYS A 678 -29.32 14.55 -27.55
N MET A 679 -28.74 15.70 -27.91
CA MET A 679 -27.60 16.29 -27.20
C MET A 679 -28.00 16.76 -25.80
N ARG A 680 -29.19 17.35 -25.63
CA ARG A 680 -29.73 17.69 -24.31
C ARG A 680 -29.87 16.46 -23.40
N SER A 681 -30.37 15.35 -23.94
CA SER A 681 -30.47 14.08 -23.21
C SER A 681 -29.09 13.53 -22.80
N THR A 682 -28.08 13.63 -23.66
CA THR A 682 -26.71 13.19 -23.35
C THR A 682 -26.10 14.02 -22.23
N VAL A 683 -26.22 15.35 -22.29
CA VAL A 683 -25.74 16.25 -21.22
C VAL A 683 -26.40 15.94 -19.89
N LEU A 684 -27.72 15.71 -19.86
CA LEU A 684 -28.43 15.32 -18.63
C LEU A 684 -28.00 13.95 -18.09
N ALA A 685 -27.63 13.01 -18.96
CA ALA A 685 -27.10 11.72 -18.54
C ALA A 685 -25.69 11.87 -17.94
N ASP A 686 -24.84 12.67 -18.56
CA ASP A 686 -23.48 12.96 -18.10
C ASP A 686 -23.48 13.72 -16.76
N GLN A 687 -24.36 14.70 -16.61
CA GLN A 687 -24.60 15.42 -15.35
C GLN A 687 -25.03 14.48 -14.21
N ARG A 688 -25.97 13.56 -14.48
CA ARG A 688 -26.37 12.54 -13.50
C ARG A 688 -25.23 11.62 -13.10
N ARG A 689 -24.36 11.24 -14.05
CA ARG A 689 -23.16 10.43 -13.77
C ARG A 689 -22.19 11.18 -12.85
N ILE A 690 -21.96 12.47 -13.09
CA ILE A 690 -21.06 13.28 -12.25
C ILE A 690 -21.59 13.33 -10.82
N LEU A 691 -22.88 13.67 -10.64
CA LEU A 691 -23.54 13.71 -9.33
C LEU A 691 -23.47 12.36 -8.60
N GLY A 692 -23.72 11.24 -9.31
CA GLY A 692 -23.74 9.90 -8.73
C GLY A 692 -22.38 9.23 -8.53
N SER A 693 -21.31 9.75 -9.15
CA SER A 693 -19.98 9.12 -9.11
C SER A 693 -19.21 9.34 -7.81
N GLY A 694 -19.63 10.29 -6.96
CA GLY A 694 -18.84 10.73 -5.81
C GLY A 694 -17.64 11.62 -6.18
N VAL A 695 -17.52 12.03 -7.46
CA VAL A 695 -16.48 12.98 -7.89
C VAL A 695 -16.60 14.29 -7.12
N LEU A 696 -17.82 14.77 -6.82
CA LEU A 696 -18.02 15.98 -6.02
C LEU A 696 -17.39 15.88 -4.62
N LEU A 697 -17.46 14.72 -3.97
CA LEU A 697 -16.78 14.51 -2.67
C LEU A 697 -15.25 14.55 -2.82
N TYR A 698 -14.74 13.96 -3.89
CA TYR A 698 -13.32 14.04 -4.22
C TYR A 698 -12.88 15.48 -4.49
N LEU A 699 -13.67 16.25 -5.25
CA LEU A 699 -13.41 17.66 -5.54
C LEU A 699 -13.49 18.51 -4.27
N ALA A 700 -14.50 18.32 -3.41
CA ALA A 700 -14.60 18.99 -2.12
C ALA A 700 -13.35 18.77 -1.26
N SER A 701 -12.80 17.54 -1.25
CA SER A 701 -11.53 17.26 -0.56
C SER A 701 -10.35 18.02 -1.17
N LEU A 702 -10.31 18.18 -2.49
CA LEU A 702 -9.29 18.97 -3.19
C LEU A 702 -9.42 20.47 -2.92
N ILE A 703 -10.64 21.01 -2.81
CA ILE A 703 -10.88 22.43 -2.46
C ILE A 703 -10.34 22.74 -1.07
N THR A 704 -10.57 21.85 -0.10
CA THR A 704 -10.05 22.04 1.27
C THR A 704 -8.53 22.02 1.36
N THR A 705 -7.84 21.44 0.36
CA THR A 705 -6.37 21.37 0.31
C THR A 705 -5.74 22.38 -0.65
N HIS A 706 -6.42 22.75 -1.73
CA HIS A 706 -5.95 23.64 -2.78
C HIS A 706 -7.12 24.53 -3.25
N GLN A 707 -7.23 25.72 -2.65
CA GLN A 707 -8.27 26.71 -2.98
C GLN A 707 -8.03 27.32 -4.38
N ARG A 708 -8.47 26.65 -5.44
CA ARG A 708 -8.46 27.17 -6.83
C ARG A 708 -9.87 27.41 -7.35
N ARG A 709 -10.02 28.44 -8.18
CA ARG A 709 -11.31 28.95 -8.68
C ARG A 709 -12.10 27.91 -9.47
N GLU A 710 -11.43 27.14 -10.32
CA GLU A 710 -12.05 26.17 -11.22
C GLU A 710 -12.67 24.98 -10.46
N VAL A 711 -12.07 24.58 -9.34
CA VAL A 711 -12.57 23.50 -8.48
C VAL A 711 -13.78 23.97 -7.68
N VAL A 712 -13.73 25.21 -7.19
CA VAL A 712 -14.85 25.86 -6.48
C VAL A 712 -16.06 26.03 -7.41
N GLU A 713 -15.87 26.52 -8.64
CA GLU A 713 -16.96 26.69 -9.60
C GLU A 713 -17.65 25.36 -9.97
N LEU A 714 -16.94 24.24 -9.96
CA LEU A 714 -17.50 22.92 -10.24
C LEU A 714 -18.29 22.34 -9.05
N ASP A 715 -17.84 22.61 -7.83
CA ASP A 715 -18.57 22.26 -6.61
C ASP A 715 -19.83 23.11 -6.47
N GLU A 716 -19.76 24.41 -6.75
CA GLU A 716 -20.91 25.31 -6.83
C GLU A 716 -21.91 24.85 -7.90
N ALA A 717 -21.44 24.54 -9.12
CA ALA A 717 -22.29 23.99 -10.18
C ALA A 717 -22.90 22.63 -9.78
N GLY A 718 -22.14 21.78 -9.11
CA GLY A 718 -22.62 20.50 -8.57
C GLY A 718 -23.69 20.69 -7.49
N HIS A 719 -23.51 21.66 -6.59
CA HIS A 719 -24.49 22.04 -5.58
C HIS A 719 -25.76 22.60 -6.20
N GLU A 720 -25.66 23.52 -7.17
CA GLU A 720 -26.79 24.04 -7.91
C GLU A 720 -27.56 22.94 -8.64
N MET A 721 -26.85 21.98 -9.26
CA MET A 721 -27.45 20.84 -9.92
C MET A 721 -28.15 19.88 -8.95
N TYR A 722 -27.57 19.64 -7.77
CA TYR A 722 -28.20 18.85 -6.71
C TYR A 722 -29.48 19.51 -6.19
N HIS A 723 -29.49 20.84 -6.07
CA HIS A 723 -30.68 21.59 -5.70
C HIS A 723 -31.73 21.65 -6.82
N ALA A 724 -31.30 21.67 -8.08
CA ALA A 724 -32.18 21.64 -9.24
C ALA A 724 -32.82 20.26 -9.48
N SER A 725 -32.14 19.15 -9.16
CA SER A 725 -32.70 17.79 -9.31
C SER A 725 -33.68 17.41 -8.19
N LYS A 726 -33.67 18.14 -7.07
CA LYS A 726 -34.64 18.02 -5.97
C LYS A 726 -35.95 18.79 -6.20
N ARG A 727 -36.02 19.63 -7.23
CA ARG A 727 -37.25 20.27 -7.71
C ARG A 727 -37.76 19.52 -8.92
#